data_AF-A0A0M8KL93-F1
#
_entry.id   AF-A0A0M8KL93-F1
#
_cell.length_a   1.000
_cell.length_b   1.000
_cell.length_c   1.000
_cell.angle_alpha   90.00
_cell.angle_beta   90.00
_cell.angle_gamma   90.00
#
_symmetry.space_group_name_H-M   'P 1'
#
loop_
_entity.id
_entity.type
_entity.pdbx_description
1 polymer ?
#
loop_
_entity_poly.entity_id
_entity_poly.type
_entity_poly.pdbx_seq_one_letter_code
_entity_poly.pdbx_strand_id
1 'polypeptide(L)'
;MLDPPPRPPRACGPRPLTRAAALLASAALAVSLAPAASALGEDGPFEFPAQTQTLSMIPGTVTRIPLRALVADDVEDQVDPDSARLAVPEELDEAVRSTMELGEDSLSIAVAGEGTWTLLGQELVFTPLLGVQGPSTPIALTIGSLHDSRSLPVLLTPELLELERLDAHGSAGEATTVELPDDLPEDGTVRLELADLPAGSTVGLDGSRATVPDQGTWQLSSDRRSLTHTPVGPDLGRQLNPVLYVVEDEEGAVERAGTVTLTIPIISDLDRSAPFGEDIVFVVGEGQQNVDPTTLRLEPLGDQRAYEASADGTRVTEQDVGVWTLDRATATVRFSPESDEVRVVAPMGITGGDGEGATAATALLSTAYPVLFSRQQAALPGTEIVFDLSTGIRDVRSDSLRFDAAEAPEGAEVSADGTTLTVPDQGTWRIDLESRTVTLTPQEGFEGTADPVAITARGVYADNPVSASLTAIYSPIVATLRDDEARTAPGSPVSVDVLGNDTAGSGSQPLEPATVEISALEATNLADLRDGRGKRLVIPGEGEFTVSGNGAVTFTPEEGFSGRTSTITYHVVDSTGIPARASLAVDVDPGLAAAGESGPEVSGINSVLAGLMPSSPSTALVFGTIVMLLLFGGAISLWTGTRSEVDRRDWED
;
A
#
# COMPACT_ATOMS: atom_id res chain seq x y z
N MET A 1 -45.11 -57.77 -1.51
CA MET A 1 -45.43 -58.79 -0.48
C MET A 1 -45.09 -58.15 0.86
N LEU A 2 -46.01 -57.63 1.66
CA LEU A 2 -47.49 -57.69 1.64
C LEU A 2 -48.10 -56.31 2.00
N ASP A 3 -49.40 -56.15 1.71
CA ASP A 3 -50.22 -54.93 1.91
C ASP A 3 -50.71 -54.69 3.38
N PRO A 4 -51.24 -53.49 3.69
CA PRO A 4 -51.99 -53.14 4.94
C PRO A 4 -53.44 -53.75 4.89
N PRO A 5 -54.49 -53.42 5.72
CA PRO A 5 -54.82 -52.27 6.61
C PRO A 5 -55.35 -52.76 8.01
N PRO A 6 -56.32 -52.16 8.79
CA PRO A 6 -57.12 -50.91 8.66
C PRO A 6 -57.36 -50.06 9.95
N ARG A 7 -58.14 -48.98 9.81
CA ARG A 7 -58.83 -48.21 10.87
C ARG A 7 -60.18 -48.85 11.26
N PRO A 8 -60.77 -48.50 12.43
CA PRO A 8 -62.23 -48.26 12.50
C PRO A 8 -62.55 -46.97 13.34
N PRO A 9 -63.80 -46.63 13.74
CA PRO A 9 -64.59 -45.67 12.96
C PRO A 9 -65.23 -44.50 13.78
N ARG A 10 -65.83 -43.53 13.05
CA ARG A 10 -66.76 -42.53 13.60
C ARG A 10 -68.11 -43.16 13.98
N ALA A 11 -68.80 -42.61 14.98
CA ALA A 11 -70.23 -42.82 15.20
C ALA A 11 -70.93 -41.50 15.60
N CYS A 12 -72.12 -41.25 15.04
CA CYS A 12 -72.96 -40.09 15.35
C CYS A 12 -73.74 -40.27 16.66
N GLY A 13 -74.25 -39.17 17.22
CA GLY A 13 -74.98 -39.14 18.49
C GLY A 13 -76.38 -39.79 18.47
N PRO A 14 -77.12 -39.66 19.58
CA PRO A 14 -78.19 -38.66 19.55
C PRO A 14 -78.41 -37.89 20.88
N ARG A 15 -78.94 -36.66 20.77
CA ARG A 15 -79.80 -36.03 21.81
C ARG A 15 -81.23 -36.53 21.59
N PRO A 16 -82.09 -36.69 22.62
CA PRO A 16 -82.97 -35.55 22.97
C PRO A 16 -83.54 -35.47 24.42
N LEU A 17 -84.05 -34.28 24.76
CA LEU A 17 -85.23 -33.97 25.61
C LEU A 17 -85.25 -34.17 27.16
N THR A 18 -85.05 -33.04 27.87
CA THR A 18 -85.97 -32.41 28.86
C THR A 18 -86.76 -33.22 29.91
N ARG A 19 -86.55 -32.89 31.21
CA ARG A 19 -87.51 -32.39 32.25
C ARG A 19 -86.83 -32.54 33.64
N ALA A 20 -86.66 -31.54 34.51
CA ALA A 20 -87.58 -30.57 35.13
C ALA A 20 -88.33 -31.08 36.39
N ALA A 21 -87.73 -30.87 37.57
CA ALA A 21 -88.32 -30.68 38.92
C ALA A 21 -87.15 -30.33 39.89
N ALA A 22 -87.02 -29.19 40.60
CA ALA A 22 -87.91 -28.30 41.35
C ALA A 22 -88.14 -28.71 42.82
N LEU A 23 -87.47 -27.99 43.76
CA LEU A 23 -87.76 -27.76 45.20
C LEU A 23 -86.60 -26.89 45.77
N LEU A 24 -86.67 -25.56 45.84
CA LEU A 24 -87.33 -24.69 46.85
C LEU A 24 -86.67 -24.59 48.24
N ALA A 25 -85.83 -23.55 48.40
CA ALA A 25 -85.73 -22.65 49.57
C ALA A 25 -84.91 -21.41 49.09
N SER A 26 -85.45 -20.20 48.97
CA SER A 26 -85.73 -19.23 50.04
C SER A 26 -84.49 -18.82 50.86
N ALA A 27 -84.10 -17.55 51.01
CA ALA A 27 -84.48 -16.30 50.34
C ALA A 27 -83.47 -15.19 50.72
N ALA A 28 -83.03 -14.36 49.78
CA ALA A 28 -82.46 -13.03 50.05
C ALA A 28 -82.55 -12.17 48.80
N LEU A 29 -83.55 -11.29 48.75
CA LEU A 29 -83.65 -10.27 47.72
C LEU A 29 -82.74 -9.10 48.12
N ALA A 30 -81.61 -8.94 47.43
CA ALA A 30 -80.83 -7.72 47.46
C ALA A 30 -80.76 -7.16 46.04
N VAL A 31 -81.77 -6.36 45.69
CA VAL A 31 -81.65 -5.44 44.56
C VAL A 31 -80.69 -4.34 44.99
N SER A 32 -79.39 -4.55 44.74
CA SER A 32 -78.47 -3.41 44.65
C SER A 32 -78.75 -2.73 43.32
N LEU A 33 -79.45 -1.60 43.39
CA LEU A 33 -79.39 -0.59 42.35
C LEU A 33 -77.91 -0.35 42.01
N ALA A 34 -77.58 -0.25 40.73
CA ALA A 34 -76.30 0.33 40.36
C ALA A 34 -76.23 1.74 40.97
N PRO A 35 -75.13 2.11 41.64
CA PRO A 35 -74.87 3.52 41.86
C PRO A 35 -74.72 4.21 40.50
N ALA A 36 -74.83 5.54 40.48
CA ALA A 36 -74.30 6.30 39.34
C ALA A 36 -72.80 6.00 39.19
N ALA A 37 -72.24 6.28 38.01
CA ALA A 37 -70.79 6.34 37.85
C ALA A 37 -70.23 7.32 38.88
N SER A 38 -69.57 6.80 39.91
CA SER A 38 -68.68 7.57 40.77
C SER A 38 -67.42 7.79 39.97
N ALA A 39 -67.15 9.04 39.59
CA ALA A 39 -65.95 9.33 38.82
C ALA A 39 -64.71 9.04 39.69
N LEU A 40 -63.61 8.62 39.04
CA LEU A 40 -62.34 8.39 39.71
C LEU A 40 -61.92 9.61 40.53
N GLY A 41 -61.89 9.44 41.85
CA GLY A 41 -61.37 10.44 42.78
C GLY A 41 -62.31 11.58 43.20
N GLU A 42 -63.64 11.46 43.12
CA GLU A 42 -64.56 12.53 43.58
C GLU A 42 -64.44 12.89 45.09
N ASP A 43 -63.95 12.00 45.95
CA ASP A 43 -63.93 12.18 47.42
C ASP A 43 -62.61 11.75 48.13
N GLY A 44 -61.54 11.41 47.42
CA GLY A 44 -60.27 10.98 48.02
C GLY A 44 -59.38 10.10 47.14
N PRO A 45 -58.33 9.46 47.71
CA PRO A 45 -57.44 8.60 46.95
C PRO A 45 -58.16 7.36 46.41
N PHE A 46 -57.78 6.95 45.20
CA PHE A 46 -58.38 5.83 44.45
C PHE A 46 -57.34 4.72 44.19
N GLU A 47 -57.77 3.50 43.89
CA GLU A 47 -56.83 2.45 43.46
C GLU A 47 -56.28 2.76 42.07
N PHE A 48 -54.97 2.63 41.84
CA PHE A 48 -54.39 2.86 40.51
C PHE A 48 -55.05 1.89 39.50
N PRO A 49 -55.64 2.39 38.39
CA PRO A 49 -56.35 1.56 37.43
C PRO A 49 -55.38 0.81 36.51
N ALA A 50 -54.62 -0.13 37.06
CA ALA A 50 -53.54 -0.82 36.35
C ALA A 50 -54.09 -1.79 35.30
N GLN A 51 -53.73 -1.58 34.02
CA GLN A 51 -53.90 -2.59 32.97
C GLN A 51 -52.92 -3.76 33.18
N THR A 52 -51.69 -3.43 33.56
CA THR A 52 -50.61 -4.37 33.91
C THR A 52 -49.82 -3.88 35.14
N GLN A 53 -49.22 -4.82 35.88
CA GLN A 53 -48.22 -4.56 36.93
C GLN A 53 -46.82 -5.05 36.54
N THR A 54 -46.68 -5.64 35.34
CA THR A 54 -45.42 -6.07 34.75
C THR A 54 -45.01 -5.08 33.67
N LEU A 55 -43.74 -4.67 33.68
CA LEU A 55 -43.13 -3.84 32.65
C LEU A 55 -42.22 -4.69 31.78
N SER A 56 -42.59 -4.89 30.51
CA SER A 56 -41.75 -5.56 29.52
C SER A 56 -40.50 -4.71 29.23
N MET A 57 -39.32 -5.24 29.55
CA MET A 57 -38.04 -4.56 29.41
C MET A 57 -37.22 -5.16 28.28
N ILE A 58 -36.69 -4.32 27.40
CA ILE A 58 -35.79 -4.73 26.32
C ILE A 58 -34.36 -4.84 26.87
N PRO A 59 -33.67 -5.98 26.72
CA PRO A 59 -32.33 -6.15 27.26
C PRO A 59 -31.29 -5.17 26.67
N GLY A 60 -30.64 -4.40 27.56
CA GLY A 60 -29.52 -3.53 27.24
C GLY A 60 -29.88 -2.17 26.61
N THR A 61 -31.16 -1.86 26.41
CA THR A 61 -31.59 -0.65 25.68
C THR A 61 -32.43 0.32 26.52
N VAL A 62 -32.70 1.51 25.95
CA VAL A 62 -33.58 2.50 26.55
C VAL A 62 -35.03 2.15 26.22
N THR A 63 -35.67 1.39 27.12
CA THR A 63 -37.10 1.05 27.01
C THR A 63 -37.96 2.28 27.31
N ARG A 64 -38.95 2.55 26.45
CA ARG A 64 -40.01 3.55 26.65
C ARG A 64 -41.34 2.84 26.77
N ILE A 65 -42.15 3.25 27.72
CA ILE A 65 -43.46 2.65 28.00
C ILE A 65 -44.48 3.79 28.07
N PRO A 66 -45.43 3.90 27.12
CA PRO A 66 -46.49 4.89 27.18
C PRO A 66 -47.33 4.69 28.46
N LEU A 67 -47.58 5.76 29.22
CA LEU A 67 -48.34 5.66 30.48
C LEU A 67 -49.78 5.15 30.28
N ARG A 68 -50.36 5.41 29.10
CA ARG A 68 -51.66 4.84 28.68
C ARG A 68 -51.67 3.31 28.68
N ALA A 69 -50.58 2.67 28.23
CA ALA A 69 -50.45 1.21 28.22
C ALA A 69 -50.20 0.59 29.61
N LEU A 70 -50.25 1.40 30.67
CA LEU A 70 -50.27 0.97 32.07
C LEU A 70 -51.65 1.19 32.72
N VAL A 71 -52.56 1.91 32.05
CA VAL A 71 -53.87 2.33 32.56
C VAL A 71 -54.98 1.57 31.83
N ALA A 72 -55.98 1.10 32.56
CA ALA A 72 -57.11 0.39 31.96
C ALA A 72 -57.93 1.30 31.03
N ASP A 73 -58.19 0.82 29.81
CA ASP A 73 -58.81 1.56 28.70
C ASP A 73 -60.22 2.09 29.01
N ASP A 74 -60.94 1.48 29.96
CA ASP A 74 -62.27 1.93 30.37
C ASP A 74 -62.26 3.19 31.26
N VAL A 75 -61.08 3.64 31.67
CA VAL A 75 -60.87 4.80 32.56
C VAL A 75 -59.69 5.71 32.16
N GLU A 76 -59.04 5.48 31.01
CA GLU A 76 -57.97 6.34 30.50
C GLU A 76 -58.42 7.81 30.38
N ASP A 77 -59.68 8.04 30.00
CA ASP A 77 -60.28 9.37 29.84
C ASP A 77 -60.56 10.12 31.15
N GLN A 78 -60.32 9.49 32.31
CA GLN A 78 -60.56 10.03 33.64
C GLN A 78 -59.28 10.33 34.43
N VAL A 79 -58.11 9.95 33.92
CA VAL A 79 -56.80 10.20 34.54
C VAL A 79 -56.02 11.31 33.85
N ASP A 80 -55.10 11.94 34.58
CA ASP A 80 -54.13 12.89 34.05
C ASP A 80 -52.74 12.23 34.00
N PRO A 81 -52.24 11.76 32.84
CA PRO A 81 -50.92 11.15 32.74
C PRO A 81 -49.76 12.13 33.05
N ASP A 82 -49.92 13.44 32.84
CA ASP A 82 -48.87 14.43 33.15
C ASP A 82 -48.71 14.64 34.68
N SER A 83 -49.72 14.23 35.46
CA SER A 83 -49.68 14.21 36.92
C SER A 83 -49.00 12.98 37.53
N ALA A 84 -48.53 12.03 36.70
CA ALA A 84 -47.86 10.81 37.15
C ALA A 84 -46.60 11.11 37.98
N ARG A 85 -46.36 10.37 39.07
CA ARG A 85 -45.17 10.52 39.94
C ARG A 85 -44.65 9.16 40.38
N LEU A 86 -43.33 9.01 40.33
CA LEU A 86 -42.59 7.84 40.80
C LEU A 86 -42.43 7.85 42.32
N ALA A 87 -42.30 6.68 42.92
CA ALA A 87 -42.01 6.51 44.33
C ALA A 87 -41.12 5.27 44.57
N VAL A 88 -40.42 5.26 45.71
CA VAL A 88 -39.80 4.05 46.25
C VAL A 88 -40.92 3.20 46.87
N PRO A 89 -41.15 1.94 46.44
CA PRO A 89 -42.21 1.11 47.02
C PRO A 89 -41.90 0.76 48.48
N GLU A 90 -42.87 0.95 49.39
CA GLU A 90 -42.69 0.70 50.83
C GLU A 90 -42.55 -0.80 51.15
N GLU A 91 -43.03 -1.65 50.25
CA GLU A 91 -43.03 -3.11 50.34
C GLU A 91 -41.64 -3.75 50.15
N LEU A 92 -40.68 -3.00 49.59
CA LEU A 92 -39.33 -3.49 49.35
C LEU A 92 -38.49 -3.54 50.64
N ASP A 93 -37.57 -4.52 50.69
CA ASP A 93 -36.58 -4.64 51.76
C ASP A 93 -35.74 -3.35 51.91
N GLU A 94 -35.43 -2.97 53.15
CA GLU A 94 -34.63 -1.78 53.47
C GLU A 94 -33.29 -1.74 52.71
N ALA A 95 -32.67 -2.90 52.52
CA ALA A 95 -31.43 -3.03 51.76
C ALA A 95 -31.60 -2.61 50.29
N VAL A 96 -32.72 -3.01 49.65
CA VAL A 96 -33.04 -2.63 48.27
C VAL A 96 -33.44 -1.17 48.21
N ARG A 97 -34.31 -0.69 49.11
CA ARG A 97 -34.68 0.74 49.16
C ARG A 97 -33.47 1.65 49.34
N SER A 98 -32.44 1.21 50.07
CA SER A 98 -31.20 1.97 50.25
C SER A 98 -30.32 2.11 48.99
N THR A 99 -30.61 1.35 47.92
CA THR A 99 -29.97 1.52 46.60
C THR A 99 -30.76 2.42 45.64
N MET A 100 -31.95 2.88 46.05
CA MET A 100 -32.85 3.69 45.23
C MET A 100 -32.80 5.17 45.67
N GLU A 101 -32.58 6.07 44.73
CA GLU A 101 -32.56 7.53 44.94
C GLU A 101 -33.68 8.19 44.13
N LEU A 102 -34.71 8.68 44.82
CA LEU A 102 -35.84 9.40 44.22
C LEU A 102 -35.50 10.89 44.04
N GLY A 103 -35.72 11.42 42.83
CA GLY A 103 -35.52 12.84 42.53
C GLY A 103 -36.48 13.76 43.31
N GLU A 104 -36.06 15.01 43.55
CA GLU A 104 -36.81 15.99 44.36
C GLU A 104 -38.23 16.28 43.82
N ASP A 105 -38.44 16.12 42.52
CA ASP A 105 -39.71 16.31 41.81
C ASP A 105 -40.57 15.04 41.70
N SER A 106 -40.03 13.89 42.12
CA SER A 106 -40.62 12.56 41.93
C SER A 106 -40.89 12.20 40.45
N LEU A 107 -40.12 12.76 39.52
CA LEU A 107 -40.15 12.43 38.09
C LEU A 107 -39.02 11.48 37.68
N SER A 108 -38.06 11.19 38.55
CA SER A 108 -37.01 10.20 38.31
C SER A 108 -36.68 9.37 39.56
N ILE A 109 -36.25 8.13 39.35
CA ILE A 109 -35.69 7.27 40.39
C ILE A 109 -34.48 6.53 39.83
N ALA A 110 -33.31 6.76 40.43
CA ALA A 110 -32.07 6.07 40.09
C ALA A 110 -31.94 4.82 40.98
N VAL A 111 -31.57 3.69 40.38
CA VAL A 111 -31.36 2.41 41.07
C VAL A 111 -29.91 2.01 40.90
N ALA A 112 -29.15 1.99 41.99
CA ALA A 112 -27.70 1.81 41.94
C ALA A 112 -27.34 0.41 41.39
N GLY A 113 -26.57 0.41 40.30
CA GLY A 113 -26.18 -0.81 39.60
C GLY A 113 -27.14 -1.26 38.50
N GLU A 114 -28.32 -0.64 38.36
CA GLU A 114 -29.28 -0.96 37.29
C GLU A 114 -29.36 0.17 36.23
N GLY A 115 -29.80 1.36 36.63
CA GLY A 115 -30.13 2.44 35.71
C GLY A 115 -31.00 3.52 36.35
N THR A 116 -31.65 4.33 35.52
CA THR A 116 -32.55 5.40 35.96
C THR A 116 -33.88 5.30 35.24
N TRP A 117 -34.96 5.26 36.01
CA TRP A 117 -36.32 5.46 35.51
C TRP A 117 -36.65 6.95 35.52
N THR A 118 -37.29 7.45 34.47
CA THR A 118 -37.70 8.86 34.33
C THR A 118 -39.06 8.96 33.65
N LEU A 119 -39.93 9.83 34.14
CA LEU A 119 -41.17 10.24 33.47
C LEU A 119 -40.84 11.40 32.52
N LEU A 120 -41.00 11.17 31.21
CA LEU A 120 -40.74 12.15 30.15
C LEU A 120 -42.04 12.44 29.40
N GLY A 121 -42.79 13.44 29.87
CA GLY A 121 -44.15 13.68 29.40
C GLY A 121 -45.04 12.49 29.77
N GLN A 122 -45.62 11.84 28.77
CA GLN A 122 -46.53 10.70 28.93
C GLN A 122 -45.84 9.34 28.74
N GLU A 123 -44.51 9.29 28.81
CA GLU A 123 -43.71 8.07 28.76
C GLU A 123 -42.99 7.80 30.09
N LEU A 124 -43.04 6.56 30.56
CA LEU A 124 -42.10 6.01 31.53
C LEU A 124 -40.89 5.45 30.78
N VAL A 125 -39.71 6.03 31.01
CA VAL A 125 -38.48 5.69 30.30
C VAL A 125 -37.45 5.12 31.26
N PHE A 126 -36.95 3.92 30.97
CA PHE A 126 -35.79 3.35 31.67
C PHE A 126 -34.53 3.54 30.84
N THR A 127 -33.49 4.10 31.46
CA THR A 127 -32.14 4.21 30.88
C THR A 127 -31.18 3.29 31.65
N PRO A 128 -30.70 2.17 31.07
CA PRO A 128 -29.75 1.28 31.73
C PRO A 128 -28.39 1.95 31.92
N LEU A 129 -27.64 1.51 32.94
CA LEU A 129 -26.21 1.77 33.01
C LEU A 129 -25.47 0.97 31.92
N LEU A 130 -24.32 1.49 31.46
CA LEU A 130 -23.52 0.84 30.42
C LEU A 130 -23.13 -0.59 30.81
N GLY A 131 -23.50 -1.56 29.98
CA GLY A 131 -23.23 -2.99 30.20
C GLY A 131 -24.23 -3.71 31.10
N VAL A 132 -25.29 -3.05 31.56
CA VAL A 132 -26.39 -3.66 32.33
C VAL A 132 -27.51 -4.12 31.39
N GLN A 133 -28.00 -5.33 31.60
CA GLN A 133 -29.08 -5.92 30.78
C GLN A 133 -30.44 -5.26 31.02
N GLY A 134 -30.70 -4.69 32.19
CA GLY A 134 -31.89 -3.88 32.45
C GLY A 134 -32.21 -3.84 33.95
N PRO A 135 -33.41 -3.36 34.32
CA PRO A 135 -33.80 -3.27 35.71
C PRO A 135 -34.30 -4.62 36.22
N SER A 136 -34.07 -4.87 37.50
CA SER A 136 -34.62 -6.00 38.26
C SER A 136 -35.40 -5.55 39.50
N THR A 137 -35.20 -4.30 39.91
CA THR A 137 -35.85 -3.71 41.08
C THR A 137 -37.20 -3.09 40.70
N PRO A 138 -38.32 -3.50 41.33
CA PRO A 138 -39.62 -2.86 41.12
C PRO A 138 -39.64 -1.38 41.52
N ILE A 139 -40.47 -0.59 40.85
CA ILE A 139 -40.72 0.83 41.17
C ILE A 139 -42.20 1.04 41.50
N ALA A 140 -42.53 2.13 42.19
CA ALA A 140 -43.91 2.50 42.44
C ALA A 140 -44.33 3.71 41.61
N LEU A 141 -45.57 3.71 41.12
CA LEU A 141 -46.15 4.81 40.32
C LEU A 141 -47.48 5.26 40.93
N THR A 142 -47.73 6.57 40.93
CA THR A 142 -49.04 7.16 41.24
C THR A 142 -49.48 8.07 40.10
N ILE A 143 -50.79 8.12 39.83
CA ILE A 143 -51.40 9.00 38.82
C ILE A 143 -52.53 9.83 39.45
N GLY A 144 -52.77 11.04 38.94
CA GLY A 144 -53.90 11.87 39.32
C GLY A 144 -55.13 11.57 38.47
N SER A 145 -56.31 11.87 39.00
CA SER A 145 -57.54 11.98 38.21
C SER A 145 -57.72 13.40 37.68
N LEU A 146 -58.57 13.58 36.67
CA LEU A 146 -58.99 14.90 36.19
C LEU A 146 -59.76 15.75 37.23
N HIS A 147 -59.97 15.21 38.44
CA HIS A 147 -60.70 15.83 39.56
C HIS A 147 -59.80 16.12 40.78
N ASP A 148 -58.49 16.35 40.56
CA ASP A 148 -57.47 16.73 41.56
C ASP A 148 -57.17 15.69 42.68
N SER A 149 -57.74 14.49 42.62
CA SER A 149 -57.39 13.36 43.51
C SER A 149 -56.21 12.55 42.94
N ARG A 150 -55.48 11.82 43.80
CA ARG A 150 -54.32 10.98 43.42
C ARG A 150 -54.54 9.52 43.79
N SER A 151 -54.05 8.61 42.95
CA SER A 151 -54.11 7.17 43.18
C SER A 151 -53.25 6.75 44.38
N LEU A 152 -53.56 5.57 44.93
CA LEU A 152 -52.59 4.78 45.69
C LEU A 152 -51.42 4.38 44.77
N PRO A 153 -50.22 4.11 45.30
CA PRO A 153 -49.10 3.62 44.50
C PRO A 153 -49.38 2.22 43.95
N VAL A 154 -49.11 2.00 42.65
CA VAL A 154 -49.02 0.66 42.06
C VAL A 154 -47.56 0.22 42.04
N LEU A 155 -47.30 -1.04 42.41
CA LEU A 155 -46.00 -1.68 42.25
C LEU A 155 -45.86 -2.16 40.81
N LEU A 156 -44.84 -1.67 40.10
CA LEU A 156 -44.52 -2.06 38.73
C LEU A 156 -43.23 -2.88 38.74
N THR A 157 -43.32 -4.13 38.29
CA THR A 157 -42.23 -5.11 38.30
C THR A 157 -41.63 -5.25 36.90
N PRO A 158 -40.33 -4.96 36.70
CA PRO A 158 -39.69 -5.17 35.41
C PRO A 158 -39.50 -6.66 35.11
N GLU A 159 -39.78 -7.06 33.86
CA GLU A 159 -39.53 -8.39 33.32
C GLU A 159 -38.73 -8.26 32.01
N LEU A 160 -37.55 -8.86 31.95
CA LEU A 160 -36.69 -8.80 30.77
C LEU A 160 -37.18 -9.78 29.70
N LEU A 161 -37.45 -9.27 28.49
CA LEU A 161 -37.88 -10.07 27.36
C LEU A 161 -36.74 -10.99 26.86
N GLU A 162 -37.08 -12.24 26.55
CA GLU A 162 -36.19 -13.10 25.77
C GLU A 162 -36.19 -12.63 24.30
N LEU A 163 -35.01 -12.24 23.79
CA LEU A 163 -34.88 -11.79 22.41
C LEU A 163 -34.98 -12.97 21.43
N GLU A 164 -35.99 -12.95 20.58
CA GLU A 164 -36.09 -13.88 19.44
C GLU A 164 -34.87 -13.72 18.52
N ARG A 165 -34.35 -14.83 17.99
CA ARG A 165 -33.26 -14.77 17.00
C ARG A 165 -33.76 -15.19 15.64
N LEU A 166 -33.53 -14.32 14.67
CA LEU A 166 -33.89 -14.52 13.28
C LEU A 166 -32.60 -14.49 12.46
N ASP A 167 -32.07 -15.67 12.17
CA ASP A 167 -30.84 -15.83 11.40
C ASP A 167 -31.19 -15.96 9.91
N ALA A 168 -30.50 -15.17 9.09
CA ALA A 168 -30.67 -15.10 7.64
C ALA A 168 -29.31 -15.11 6.94
N HIS A 169 -29.33 -15.47 5.65
CA HIS A 169 -28.14 -15.60 4.81
C HIS A 169 -28.31 -14.70 3.58
N GLY A 170 -27.25 -13.99 3.18
CA GLY A 170 -27.29 -13.06 2.05
C GLY A 170 -25.96 -12.91 1.34
N SER A 171 -26.00 -12.66 0.03
CA SER A 171 -24.80 -12.44 -0.77
C SER A 171 -24.16 -11.07 -0.48
N ALA A 172 -22.84 -11.01 -0.53
CA ALA A 172 -22.11 -9.75 -0.42
C ALA A 172 -22.50 -8.81 -1.57
N GLY A 173 -22.77 -7.55 -1.25
CA GLY A 173 -23.18 -6.53 -2.22
C GLY A 173 -24.63 -6.59 -2.71
N GLU A 174 -25.40 -7.62 -2.36
CA GLU A 174 -26.80 -7.77 -2.76
C GLU A 174 -27.78 -7.40 -1.64
N ALA A 175 -28.95 -6.88 -2.00
CA ALA A 175 -30.00 -6.59 -1.03
C ALA A 175 -30.70 -7.89 -0.61
N THR A 176 -30.82 -8.13 0.70
CA THR A 176 -31.41 -9.36 1.26
C THR A 176 -32.64 -9.01 2.09
N THR A 177 -33.75 -9.71 1.85
CA THR A 177 -35.00 -9.56 2.61
C THR A 177 -35.15 -10.72 3.58
N VAL A 178 -35.48 -10.41 4.83
CA VAL A 178 -35.75 -11.37 5.90
C VAL A 178 -37.22 -11.23 6.30
N GLU A 179 -37.98 -12.32 6.25
CA GLU A 179 -39.37 -12.35 6.71
C GLU A 179 -39.41 -12.42 8.24
N LEU A 180 -40.16 -11.52 8.86
CA LEU A 180 -40.38 -11.47 10.31
C LEU A 180 -41.49 -12.48 10.71
N PRO A 181 -41.64 -12.81 12.01
CA PRO A 181 -42.72 -13.66 12.48
C PRO A 181 -44.11 -13.16 12.06
N ASP A 182 -44.96 -14.09 11.58
CA ASP A 182 -46.30 -13.81 11.06
C ASP A 182 -47.33 -13.38 12.13
N ASP A 183 -47.00 -13.57 13.41
CA ASP A 183 -47.89 -13.46 14.57
C ASP A 183 -47.84 -12.08 15.25
N LEU A 184 -47.85 -11.02 14.43
CA LEU A 184 -48.00 -9.64 14.90
C LEU A 184 -49.41 -9.42 15.49
N PRO A 185 -49.55 -8.64 16.58
CA PRO A 185 -50.84 -8.27 17.15
C PRO A 185 -51.74 -7.54 16.14
N GLU A 186 -53.06 -7.68 16.28
CA GLU A 186 -54.01 -6.88 15.50
C GLU A 186 -53.83 -5.40 15.86
N ASP A 187 -53.70 -4.54 14.83
CA ASP A 187 -53.46 -3.09 14.90
C ASP A 187 -52.17 -2.59 15.62
N GLY A 188 -51.32 -3.49 16.14
CA GLY A 188 -49.99 -3.16 16.67
C GLY A 188 -48.92 -2.89 15.59
N THR A 189 -47.70 -2.54 16.02
CA THR A 189 -46.62 -2.08 15.11
C THR A 189 -45.26 -2.73 15.36
N VAL A 190 -44.41 -2.76 14.32
CA VAL A 190 -43.00 -3.20 14.43
C VAL A 190 -42.08 -2.04 14.14
N ARG A 191 -41.06 -1.81 14.97
CA ARG A 191 -40.03 -0.79 14.77
C ARG A 191 -38.62 -1.34 15.02
N LEU A 192 -37.63 -0.72 14.39
CA LEU A 192 -36.21 -0.97 14.62
C LEU A 192 -35.71 -0.14 15.81
N GLU A 193 -34.66 -0.62 16.50
CA GLU A 193 -34.08 0.07 17.65
C GLU A 193 -32.54 0.04 17.62
N LEU A 194 -31.91 1.08 18.20
CA LEU A 194 -30.46 1.19 18.31
C LEU A 194 -29.95 0.41 19.54
N ALA A 195 -29.50 -0.82 19.33
CA ALA A 195 -28.91 -1.69 20.35
C ALA A 195 -27.56 -2.26 19.85
N ASP A 196 -26.47 -2.05 20.59
CA ASP A 196 -25.12 -2.55 20.27
C ASP A 196 -24.61 -2.29 18.82
N LEU A 197 -25.14 -1.25 18.18
CA LEU A 197 -24.76 -0.83 16.83
C LEU A 197 -23.54 0.12 16.83
N PRO A 198 -22.72 0.11 15.76
CA PRO A 198 -21.56 1.00 15.61
C PRO A 198 -21.89 2.49 15.80
N ALA A 199 -20.93 3.25 16.33
CA ALA A 199 -21.06 4.70 16.49
C ALA A 199 -21.36 5.39 15.16
N GLY A 200 -22.35 6.29 15.16
CA GLY A 200 -22.89 6.91 13.93
C GLY A 200 -24.09 6.19 13.32
N SER A 201 -24.50 5.04 13.87
CA SER A 201 -25.77 4.40 13.51
C SER A 201 -26.97 5.27 13.88
N THR A 202 -28.02 5.21 13.06
CA THR A 202 -29.24 6.00 13.24
C THR A 202 -30.47 5.16 12.93
N VAL A 203 -31.57 5.46 13.62
CA VAL A 203 -32.91 4.94 13.31
C VAL A 203 -33.83 6.13 12.99
N GLY A 204 -34.70 5.96 12.00
CA GLY A 204 -35.69 6.97 11.61
C GLY A 204 -36.73 7.22 12.71
N LEU A 205 -37.34 8.40 12.71
CA LEU A 205 -38.34 8.79 13.72
C LEU A 205 -39.59 7.88 13.73
N ASP A 206 -39.87 7.20 12.63
CA ASP A 206 -40.98 6.24 12.47
C ASP A 206 -40.57 4.79 12.79
N GLY A 207 -39.33 4.57 13.21
CA GLY A 207 -38.76 3.25 13.47
C GLY A 207 -38.61 2.35 12.23
N SER A 208 -38.97 2.81 11.02
CA SER A 208 -39.05 1.92 9.85
C SER A 208 -37.69 1.64 9.22
N ARG A 209 -36.68 2.48 9.49
CA ARG A 209 -35.37 2.42 8.86
C ARG A 209 -34.23 2.58 9.85
N ALA A 210 -33.26 1.67 9.80
CA ALA A 210 -31.96 1.83 10.44
C ALA A 210 -30.86 2.05 9.39
N THR A 211 -29.89 2.90 9.69
CA THR A 211 -28.67 3.10 8.88
C THR A 211 -27.47 2.81 9.75
N VAL A 212 -26.63 1.87 9.32
CA VAL A 212 -25.42 1.44 10.04
C VAL A 212 -24.19 1.79 9.20
N PRO A 213 -23.25 2.61 9.71
CA PRO A 213 -22.06 3.04 8.98
C PRO A 213 -21.26 1.87 8.41
N ASP A 214 -20.84 2.03 7.16
CA ASP A 214 -20.13 1.05 6.32
C ASP A 214 -20.85 -0.30 6.12
N GLN A 215 -22.03 -0.51 6.71
CA GLN A 215 -22.76 -1.79 6.67
C GLN A 215 -24.02 -1.73 5.80
N GLY A 216 -24.74 -0.60 5.78
CA GLY A 216 -25.88 -0.42 4.88
C GLY A 216 -27.10 0.19 5.57
N THR A 217 -28.25 0.04 4.93
CA THR A 217 -29.54 0.42 5.51
C THR A 217 -30.46 -0.78 5.61
N TRP A 218 -31.10 -0.91 6.76
CA TRP A 218 -32.17 -1.86 7.03
C TRP A 218 -33.51 -1.13 6.94
N GLN A 219 -34.47 -1.68 6.22
CA GLN A 219 -35.75 -1.06 5.93
C GLN A 219 -36.89 -2.06 6.15
N LEU A 220 -37.78 -1.76 7.09
CA LEU A 220 -39.04 -2.49 7.26
C LEU A 220 -39.95 -2.24 6.05
N SER A 221 -40.66 -3.29 5.63
CA SER A 221 -41.70 -3.26 4.61
C SER A 221 -42.89 -2.38 5.04
N SER A 222 -43.71 -1.95 4.07
CA SER A 222 -44.89 -1.12 4.35
C SER A 222 -45.97 -1.83 5.18
N ASP A 223 -46.00 -3.16 5.13
CA ASP A 223 -46.88 -4.02 5.94
C ASP A 223 -46.19 -4.54 7.22
N ARG A 224 -44.96 -4.08 7.52
CA ARG A 224 -44.16 -4.41 8.71
C ARG A 224 -43.84 -5.90 8.89
N ARG A 225 -44.01 -6.74 7.85
CA ARG A 225 -43.78 -8.19 7.87
C ARG A 225 -42.40 -8.64 7.39
N SER A 226 -41.63 -7.79 6.72
CA SER A 226 -40.26 -8.13 6.32
C SER A 226 -39.29 -6.97 6.50
N LEU A 227 -38.03 -7.32 6.63
CA LEU A 227 -36.91 -6.41 6.85
C LEU A 227 -35.87 -6.61 5.74
N THR A 228 -35.65 -5.60 4.92
CA THR A 228 -34.67 -5.65 3.83
C THR A 228 -33.38 -4.91 4.23
N HIS A 229 -32.25 -5.62 4.19
CA HIS A 229 -30.92 -5.01 4.21
C HIS A 229 -30.51 -4.59 2.80
N THR A 230 -29.86 -3.44 2.67
CA THR A 230 -29.22 -2.97 1.45
C THR A 230 -27.82 -2.48 1.78
N PRO A 231 -26.74 -3.11 1.28
CA PRO A 231 -25.37 -2.75 1.61
C PRO A 231 -24.94 -1.41 0.98
N VAL A 232 -23.90 -0.78 1.54
CA VAL A 232 -23.30 0.47 1.01
C VAL A 232 -22.45 0.22 -0.24
N GLY A 233 -21.90 -0.98 -0.38
CA GLY A 233 -21.02 -1.38 -1.48
C GLY A 233 -20.91 -2.92 -1.58
N PRO A 234 -20.13 -3.43 -2.55
CA PRO A 234 -19.97 -4.87 -2.76
C PRO A 234 -19.26 -5.57 -1.59
N ASP A 235 -18.25 -4.92 -1.03
CA ASP A 235 -17.34 -5.50 -0.04
C ASP A 235 -17.62 -4.98 1.36
N LEU A 236 -18.13 -5.85 2.24
CA LEU A 236 -18.35 -5.54 3.65
C LEU A 236 -17.12 -5.81 4.53
N GLY A 237 -16.26 -6.77 4.15
CA GLY A 237 -15.03 -7.14 4.86
C GLY A 237 -15.21 -7.70 6.30
N ARG A 238 -16.41 -7.64 6.86
CA ARG A 238 -16.82 -8.12 8.19
C ARG A 238 -18.28 -8.55 8.18
N GLN A 239 -18.67 -9.38 9.15
CA GLN A 239 -20.09 -9.66 9.41
C GLN A 239 -20.84 -8.39 9.81
N LEU A 240 -22.14 -8.37 9.53
CA LEU A 240 -23.04 -7.30 9.94
C LEU A 240 -23.28 -7.34 11.45
N ASN A 241 -23.49 -6.18 12.08
CA ASN A 241 -24.04 -6.13 13.42
C ASN A 241 -25.52 -6.55 13.37
N PRO A 242 -26.01 -7.41 14.30
CA PRO A 242 -27.43 -7.72 14.40
C PRO A 242 -28.25 -6.46 14.63
N VAL A 243 -29.45 -6.39 14.06
CA VAL A 243 -30.39 -5.29 14.28
C VAL A 243 -31.55 -5.76 15.14
N LEU A 244 -31.85 -4.98 16.18
CA LEU A 244 -33.00 -5.19 17.05
C LEU A 244 -34.28 -4.67 16.38
N TYR A 245 -35.30 -5.52 16.33
CA TYR A 245 -36.68 -5.12 16.11
C TYR A 245 -37.50 -5.31 17.38
N VAL A 246 -38.56 -4.53 17.51
CA VAL A 246 -39.48 -4.51 18.64
C VAL A 246 -40.90 -4.53 18.09
N VAL A 247 -41.74 -5.38 18.70
CA VAL A 247 -43.17 -5.50 18.41
C VAL A 247 -43.94 -4.86 19.56
N GLU A 248 -44.82 -3.94 19.21
CA GLU A 248 -45.65 -3.15 20.12
C GLU A 248 -47.14 -3.36 19.81
N ASP A 249 -48.00 -3.25 20.83
CA ASP A 249 -49.46 -3.26 20.70
C ASP A 249 -50.02 -1.91 20.15
N GLU A 250 -51.35 -1.73 20.16
CA GLU A 250 -52.01 -0.50 19.69
C GLU A 250 -51.67 0.71 20.58
N GLU A 251 -51.53 0.47 21.90
CA GLU A 251 -51.19 1.47 22.90
C GLU A 251 -49.71 1.85 22.89
N GLY A 252 -48.85 0.99 22.33
CA GLY A 252 -47.40 1.17 22.21
C GLY A 252 -46.58 0.58 23.36
N ALA A 253 -47.15 -0.36 24.13
CA ALA A 253 -46.36 -1.18 25.05
C ALA A 253 -45.62 -2.29 24.28
N VAL A 254 -44.47 -2.69 24.83
CA VAL A 254 -43.63 -3.71 24.21
C VAL A 254 -44.17 -5.10 24.52
N GLU A 255 -44.63 -5.82 23.51
CA GLU A 255 -45.03 -7.23 23.62
C GLU A 255 -43.82 -8.16 23.41
N ARG A 256 -42.96 -7.83 22.42
CA ARG A 256 -41.85 -8.69 22.01
C ARG A 256 -40.67 -7.91 21.45
N ALA A 257 -39.49 -8.52 21.45
CA ALA A 257 -38.33 -8.01 20.74
C ALA A 257 -37.47 -9.16 20.21
N GLY A 258 -36.71 -8.89 19.15
CA GLY A 258 -35.84 -9.89 18.53
C GLY A 258 -34.71 -9.27 17.72
N THR A 259 -33.65 -10.05 17.48
CA THR A 259 -32.47 -9.65 16.72
C THR A 259 -32.43 -10.36 15.37
N VAL A 260 -32.29 -9.59 14.29
CA VAL A 260 -32.01 -10.13 12.95
C VAL A 260 -30.50 -10.21 12.74
N THR A 261 -29.99 -11.42 12.54
CA THR A 261 -28.60 -11.68 12.17
C THR A 261 -28.55 -12.00 10.68
N LEU A 262 -27.93 -11.14 9.87
CA LEU A 262 -27.66 -11.45 8.46
C LEU A 262 -26.21 -11.89 8.29
N THR A 263 -26.03 -13.20 8.12
CA THR A 263 -24.74 -13.84 7.88
C THR A 263 -24.39 -13.70 6.40
N ILE A 264 -23.16 -13.26 6.12
CA ILE A 264 -22.65 -13.10 4.76
C ILE A 264 -21.36 -13.92 4.62
N PRO A 265 -21.21 -14.76 3.58
CA PRO A 265 -19.94 -15.41 3.27
C PRO A 265 -18.89 -14.36 2.89
N ILE A 266 -17.69 -14.45 3.46
CA ILE A 266 -16.58 -13.51 3.24
C ILE A 266 -15.32 -14.28 2.87
N ILE A 267 -14.60 -13.78 1.88
CA ILE A 267 -13.22 -14.16 1.57
C ILE A 267 -12.38 -12.88 1.62
N SER A 268 -11.24 -12.92 2.30
CA SER A 268 -10.29 -11.80 2.36
C SER A 268 -9.35 -11.82 1.15
N ASP A 269 -8.95 -10.63 0.68
CA ASP A 269 -7.81 -10.48 -0.23
C ASP A 269 -6.53 -11.08 0.39
N LEU A 270 -5.69 -11.70 -0.46
CA LEU A 270 -4.43 -12.32 -0.04
C LEU A 270 -3.29 -11.96 -0.98
N ASP A 271 -2.28 -11.28 -0.45
CA ASP A 271 -0.98 -11.15 -1.10
C ASP A 271 -0.04 -12.29 -0.69
N ARG A 272 0.72 -12.82 -1.66
CA ARG A 272 1.80 -13.80 -1.41
C ARG A 272 2.96 -13.58 -2.37
N SER A 273 4.18 -13.91 -1.94
CA SER A 273 5.37 -13.92 -2.79
C SER A 273 6.13 -15.23 -2.70
N ALA A 274 6.96 -15.50 -3.71
CA ALA A 274 7.94 -16.57 -3.76
C ALA A 274 9.20 -16.08 -4.49
N PRO A 275 10.34 -16.78 -4.41
CA PRO A 275 11.44 -16.60 -5.35
C PRO A 275 10.99 -16.79 -6.81
N PHE A 276 11.74 -16.19 -7.72
CA PHE A 276 11.43 -16.19 -9.15
C PHE A 276 11.38 -17.61 -9.76
N GLY A 277 10.35 -17.89 -10.55
CA GLY A 277 10.11 -19.21 -11.13
C GLY A 277 9.54 -20.26 -10.16
N GLU A 278 9.33 -19.93 -8.88
CA GLU A 278 8.72 -20.84 -7.90
C GLU A 278 7.20 -20.67 -7.81
N ASP A 279 6.54 -21.74 -7.33
CA ASP A 279 5.09 -21.74 -7.03
C ASP A 279 4.76 -20.73 -5.92
N ILE A 280 3.69 -19.94 -6.11
CA ILE A 280 3.10 -19.11 -5.06
C ILE A 280 1.86 -19.81 -4.51
N VAL A 281 1.77 -20.00 -3.20
CA VAL A 281 0.65 -20.70 -2.54
C VAL A 281 -0.10 -19.76 -1.58
N PHE A 282 -1.40 -19.65 -1.81
CA PHE A 282 -2.37 -18.90 -1.02
C PHE A 282 -3.19 -19.87 -0.16
N VAL A 283 -3.32 -19.57 1.14
CA VAL A 283 -4.16 -20.35 2.08
C VAL A 283 -5.46 -19.61 2.31
N VAL A 284 -6.41 -19.80 1.40
CA VAL A 284 -7.73 -19.12 1.41
C VAL A 284 -8.54 -19.52 2.65
N GLY A 285 -8.35 -20.75 3.14
CA GLY A 285 -8.97 -21.24 4.38
C GLY A 285 -8.69 -20.42 5.64
N GLU A 286 -7.61 -19.62 5.67
CA GLU A 286 -7.32 -18.68 6.79
C GLU A 286 -8.06 -17.34 6.64
N GLY A 287 -8.40 -16.96 5.41
CA GLY A 287 -9.03 -15.67 5.08
C GLY A 287 -10.55 -15.71 4.92
N GLN A 288 -11.18 -16.87 5.09
CA GLN A 288 -12.62 -17.08 4.85
C GLN A 288 -13.46 -17.07 6.14
N GLN A 289 -14.71 -16.60 6.04
CA GLN A 289 -15.74 -16.71 7.08
C GLN A 289 -17.07 -17.13 6.44
N ASN A 290 -17.74 -18.14 7.00
CA ASN A 290 -19.04 -18.64 6.53
C ASN A 290 -19.06 -19.07 5.04
N VAL A 291 -17.93 -19.53 4.52
CA VAL A 291 -17.79 -20.08 3.16
C VAL A 291 -17.64 -21.60 3.23
N ASP A 292 -18.39 -22.34 2.42
CA ASP A 292 -18.17 -23.75 2.13
C ASP A 292 -17.04 -23.90 1.09
N PRO A 293 -15.89 -24.51 1.44
CA PRO A 293 -14.77 -24.68 0.50
C PRO A 293 -15.13 -25.43 -0.80
N THR A 294 -16.18 -26.25 -0.80
CA THR A 294 -16.64 -26.98 -1.99
C THR A 294 -17.20 -26.08 -3.09
N THR A 295 -17.59 -24.85 -2.73
CA THR A 295 -18.14 -23.83 -3.63
C THR A 295 -17.07 -22.93 -4.26
N LEU A 296 -15.86 -22.87 -3.69
CA LEU A 296 -14.79 -21.96 -4.09
C LEU A 296 -14.46 -22.06 -5.59
N ARG A 297 -14.28 -20.92 -6.27
CA ARG A 297 -14.02 -20.84 -7.71
C ARG A 297 -13.07 -19.69 -8.04
N LEU A 298 -12.10 -19.97 -8.90
CA LEU A 298 -11.23 -18.95 -9.51
C LEU A 298 -12.02 -18.12 -10.55
N GLU A 299 -11.78 -16.82 -10.54
CA GLU A 299 -12.44 -15.83 -11.38
C GLU A 299 -11.41 -14.90 -12.05
N PRO A 300 -11.07 -15.12 -13.34
CA PRO A 300 -10.09 -14.30 -14.04
C PRO A 300 -10.58 -12.86 -14.23
N LEU A 301 -9.70 -11.90 -13.95
CA LEU A 301 -9.99 -10.48 -14.03
C LEU A 301 -9.49 -9.90 -15.37
N GLY A 302 -10.29 -9.06 -16.03
CA GLY A 302 -9.91 -8.43 -17.30
C GLY A 302 -10.42 -9.15 -18.55
N ASP A 303 -9.61 -9.20 -19.63
CA ASP A 303 -10.03 -9.84 -20.89
C ASP A 303 -9.98 -11.36 -20.78
N GLN A 304 -11.16 -11.98 -20.65
CA GLN A 304 -11.31 -13.44 -20.56
C GLN A 304 -10.73 -14.22 -21.76
N ARG A 305 -10.37 -13.56 -22.87
CA ARG A 305 -9.64 -14.22 -23.98
C ARG A 305 -8.18 -14.57 -23.66
N ALA A 306 -7.58 -13.95 -22.64
CA ALA A 306 -6.23 -14.28 -22.18
C ALA A 306 -6.18 -15.55 -21.30
N TYR A 307 -7.35 -16.08 -20.91
CA TYR A 307 -7.48 -17.12 -19.90
C TYR A 307 -8.22 -18.35 -20.43
N GLU A 308 -7.64 -19.54 -20.21
CA GLU A 308 -8.34 -20.82 -20.37
C GLU A 308 -8.79 -21.33 -18.99
N ALA A 309 -10.07 -21.08 -18.65
CA ALA A 309 -10.67 -21.53 -17.41
C ALA A 309 -11.35 -22.91 -17.55
N SER A 310 -11.12 -23.76 -16.56
CA SER A 310 -11.84 -25.02 -16.35
C SER A 310 -13.33 -24.81 -16.05
N ALA A 311 -14.18 -25.77 -16.44
CA ALA A 311 -15.63 -25.66 -16.29
C ALA A 311 -16.12 -25.71 -14.82
N ASP A 312 -15.37 -26.38 -13.94
CA ASP A 312 -15.61 -26.43 -12.50
C ASP A 312 -14.98 -25.25 -11.75
N GLY A 313 -14.16 -24.43 -12.42
CA GLY A 313 -13.53 -23.23 -11.87
C GLY A 313 -12.38 -23.51 -10.91
N THR A 314 -11.80 -24.72 -10.91
CA THR A 314 -10.67 -25.08 -10.05
C THR A 314 -9.31 -24.83 -10.69
N ARG A 315 -9.27 -24.57 -12.00
CA ARG A 315 -8.05 -24.27 -12.76
C ARG A 315 -8.27 -23.13 -13.75
N VAL A 316 -7.29 -22.23 -13.85
CA VAL A 316 -7.19 -21.20 -14.89
C VAL A 316 -5.76 -21.22 -15.43
N THR A 317 -5.61 -21.24 -16.76
CA THR A 317 -4.31 -21.03 -17.42
C THR A 317 -4.29 -19.63 -18.02
N GLU A 318 -3.22 -18.88 -17.79
CA GLU A 318 -2.93 -17.59 -18.44
C GLU A 318 -1.75 -17.81 -19.40
N GLN A 319 -1.98 -17.55 -20.70
CA GLN A 319 -1.04 -17.91 -21.75
C GLN A 319 0.29 -17.14 -21.61
N ASP A 320 1.43 -17.82 -21.76
CA ASP A 320 2.79 -17.26 -21.64
C ASP A 320 3.11 -16.71 -20.23
N VAL A 321 2.28 -17.04 -19.21
CA VAL A 321 2.41 -16.58 -17.82
C VAL A 321 2.37 -17.74 -16.83
N GLY A 322 1.35 -18.61 -16.86
CA GLY A 322 1.28 -19.73 -15.92
C GLY A 322 -0.11 -20.27 -15.63
N VAL A 323 -0.21 -21.01 -14.53
CA VAL A 323 -1.39 -21.80 -14.17
C VAL A 323 -1.78 -21.55 -12.72
N TRP A 324 -3.02 -21.15 -12.53
CA TRP A 324 -3.70 -21.12 -11.24
C TRP A 324 -4.46 -22.44 -11.02
N THR A 325 -4.30 -23.06 -9.84
CA THR A 325 -5.01 -24.28 -9.44
C THR A 325 -5.49 -24.17 -7.99
N LEU A 326 -6.78 -24.38 -7.78
CA LEU A 326 -7.48 -24.38 -6.49
C LEU A 326 -7.70 -25.82 -6.02
N ASP A 327 -7.22 -26.14 -4.82
CA ASP A 327 -7.63 -27.33 -4.07
C ASP A 327 -8.69 -26.93 -3.03
N ARG A 328 -9.92 -27.42 -3.25
CA ARG A 328 -11.08 -27.19 -2.37
C ARG A 328 -11.01 -27.98 -1.07
N ALA A 329 -10.27 -29.09 -1.00
CA ALA A 329 -10.16 -29.91 0.21
C ALA A 329 -9.26 -29.26 1.27
N THR A 330 -8.27 -28.47 0.83
CA THR A 330 -7.37 -27.69 1.70
C THR A 330 -7.69 -26.19 1.72
N ALA A 331 -8.63 -25.74 0.88
CA ALA A 331 -8.90 -24.32 0.61
C ALA A 331 -7.62 -23.54 0.28
N THR A 332 -6.80 -24.08 -0.63
CA THR A 332 -5.54 -23.47 -1.08
C THR A 332 -5.53 -23.23 -2.57
N VAL A 333 -5.04 -22.07 -2.99
CA VAL A 333 -4.76 -21.78 -4.40
C VAL A 333 -3.26 -21.76 -4.62
N ARG A 334 -2.80 -22.36 -5.72
CA ARG A 334 -1.43 -22.33 -6.20
C ARG A 334 -1.38 -21.63 -7.55
N PHE A 335 -0.49 -20.65 -7.68
CA PHE A 335 0.00 -20.19 -8.96
C PHE A 335 1.34 -20.89 -9.27
N SER A 336 1.44 -21.50 -10.45
CA SER A 336 2.66 -22.11 -10.98
C SER A 336 3.05 -21.37 -12.27
N PRO A 337 4.20 -20.66 -12.32
CA PRO A 337 4.62 -19.94 -13.51
C PRO A 337 4.98 -20.91 -14.66
N GLU A 338 4.81 -20.47 -15.92
CA GLU A 338 5.09 -21.31 -17.09
C GLU A 338 6.59 -21.51 -17.35
N SER A 339 7.40 -20.52 -16.98
CA SER A 339 8.87 -20.55 -17.06
C SER A 339 9.45 -19.86 -15.84
N ASP A 340 10.77 -19.88 -15.68
CA ASP A 340 11.39 -18.96 -14.73
C ASP A 340 11.07 -17.51 -15.14
N GLU A 341 11.28 -17.11 -16.41
CA GLU A 341 11.10 -15.76 -17.03
C GLU A 341 9.91 -14.87 -16.56
N VAL A 342 8.86 -15.44 -15.96
CA VAL A 342 7.65 -14.78 -15.47
C VAL A 342 7.92 -13.81 -14.30
N ARG A 343 7.90 -12.50 -14.58
CA ARG A 343 8.09 -11.43 -13.57
C ARG A 343 6.78 -10.85 -13.05
N VAL A 344 5.78 -10.68 -13.90
CA VAL A 344 4.51 -10.00 -13.62
C VAL A 344 3.39 -10.98 -13.92
N VAL A 345 2.40 -11.03 -13.03
CA VAL A 345 1.21 -11.88 -13.14
C VAL A 345 0.02 -11.02 -12.72
N ALA A 346 -1.11 -11.14 -13.41
CA ALA A 346 -2.32 -10.42 -13.02
C ALA A 346 -2.92 -11.03 -11.74
N PRO A 347 -3.52 -10.24 -10.82
CA PRO A 347 -4.26 -10.79 -9.70
C PRO A 347 -5.38 -11.72 -10.17
N MET A 348 -5.55 -12.86 -9.50
CA MET A 348 -6.64 -13.79 -9.76
C MET A 348 -7.77 -13.56 -8.78
N GLY A 349 -9.00 -13.42 -9.26
CA GLY A 349 -10.17 -13.39 -8.39
C GLY A 349 -10.47 -14.76 -7.80
N ILE A 350 -11.03 -14.78 -6.59
CA ILE A 350 -11.64 -15.97 -6.01
C ILE A 350 -12.97 -15.61 -5.35
N THR A 351 -14.00 -16.39 -5.65
CA THR A 351 -15.33 -16.30 -5.03
C THR A 351 -15.74 -17.66 -4.49
N GLY A 352 -16.76 -17.68 -3.63
CA GLY A 352 -17.34 -18.86 -3.00
C GLY A 352 -18.64 -18.48 -2.30
N GLY A 353 -19.41 -19.46 -1.86
CA GLY A 353 -20.65 -19.26 -1.12
C GLY A 353 -20.70 -20.09 0.16
N ASP A 354 -21.79 -19.95 0.89
CA ASP A 354 -22.07 -20.71 2.12
C ASP A 354 -22.54 -22.16 1.86
N GLY A 355 -22.87 -22.48 0.62
CA GLY A 355 -23.46 -23.77 0.21
C GLY A 355 -25.00 -23.79 0.22
N GLU A 356 -25.63 -22.73 0.74
CA GLU A 356 -27.09 -22.60 0.89
C GLU A 356 -27.69 -21.59 -0.10
N GLY A 357 -26.87 -20.67 -0.63
CA GLY A 357 -27.19 -19.84 -1.79
C GLY A 357 -26.56 -18.46 -1.78
N ALA A 358 -26.02 -18.01 -0.65
CA ALA A 358 -25.32 -16.73 -0.57
C ALA A 358 -23.91 -16.84 -1.17
N THR A 359 -23.46 -15.77 -1.83
CA THR A 359 -22.11 -15.69 -2.41
C THR A 359 -21.28 -14.56 -1.82
N ALA A 360 -20.01 -14.83 -1.54
CA ALA A 360 -19.02 -13.84 -1.17
C ALA A 360 -18.65 -12.98 -2.38
N ALA A 361 -18.24 -11.74 -2.10
CA ALA A 361 -17.61 -10.90 -3.11
C ALA A 361 -16.28 -11.53 -3.56
N THR A 362 -15.84 -11.17 -4.77
CA THR A 362 -14.64 -11.75 -5.38
C THR A 362 -13.39 -11.12 -4.78
N ALA A 363 -12.72 -11.87 -3.89
CA ALA A 363 -11.45 -11.49 -3.29
C ALA A 363 -10.29 -11.63 -4.27
N LEU A 364 -9.21 -10.87 -4.05
CA LEU A 364 -8.03 -10.81 -4.90
C LEU A 364 -6.89 -11.67 -4.36
N LEU A 365 -6.33 -12.52 -5.22
CA LEU A 365 -5.10 -13.27 -4.99
C LEU A 365 -3.95 -12.59 -5.74
N SER A 366 -3.12 -11.86 -5.00
CA SER A 366 -2.04 -11.03 -5.54
C SER A 366 -0.69 -11.73 -5.38
N THR A 367 -0.06 -12.04 -6.51
CA THR A 367 1.29 -12.63 -6.60
C THR A 367 2.37 -11.55 -6.70
N ALA A 368 3.47 -11.72 -5.98
CA ALA A 368 4.67 -10.91 -6.15
C ALA A 368 5.93 -11.78 -6.28
N TYR A 369 6.83 -11.40 -7.19
CA TYR A 369 8.16 -11.97 -7.31
C TYR A 369 9.16 -10.85 -7.01
N PRO A 370 9.87 -10.87 -5.87
CA PRO A 370 10.83 -9.83 -5.52
C PRO A 370 12.01 -9.88 -6.50
N VAL A 371 12.34 -8.72 -7.08
CA VAL A 371 13.43 -8.57 -8.06
C VAL A 371 14.45 -7.57 -7.55
N LEU A 372 15.72 -7.97 -7.60
CA LEU A 372 16.89 -7.15 -7.34
C LEU A 372 17.89 -7.46 -8.45
N PHE A 373 18.19 -6.51 -9.34
CA PHE A 373 19.13 -6.75 -10.44
C PHE A 373 20.59 -6.48 -10.05
N SER A 374 21.53 -7.27 -10.58
CA SER A 374 22.96 -6.95 -10.54
C SER A 374 23.28 -5.69 -11.33
N ARG A 375 24.34 -4.96 -10.92
CA ARG A 375 24.78 -3.72 -11.58
C ARG A 375 26.30 -3.68 -11.73
N GLN A 376 26.77 -3.03 -12.78
CA GLN A 376 28.18 -2.77 -13.04
C GLN A 376 28.38 -1.32 -13.46
N GLN A 377 29.40 -0.65 -12.92
CA GLN A 377 29.69 0.76 -13.20
C GLN A 377 31.20 1.01 -13.24
N ALA A 378 31.62 1.98 -14.05
CA ALA A 378 33.01 2.38 -14.18
C ALA A 378 33.22 3.87 -13.84
N ALA A 379 34.39 4.20 -13.30
CA ALA A 379 34.81 5.57 -12.99
C ALA A 379 36.33 5.76 -13.15
N LEU A 380 36.80 6.98 -12.90
CA LEU A 380 38.23 7.32 -12.80
C LEU A 380 38.75 7.03 -11.38
N PRO A 381 40.05 6.71 -11.19
CA PRO A 381 40.60 6.35 -9.89
C PRO A 381 40.35 7.44 -8.84
N GLY A 382 40.06 7.03 -7.59
CA GLY A 382 39.72 7.94 -6.49
C GLY A 382 38.34 8.61 -6.58
N THR A 383 37.53 8.34 -7.61
CA THR A 383 36.15 8.85 -7.70
C THR A 383 35.18 7.91 -6.99
N GLU A 384 34.20 8.44 -6.24
CA GLU A 384 33.15 7.57 -5.68
C GLU A 384 32.21 7.04 -6.78
N ILE A 385 31.84 5.76 -6.69
CA ILE A 385 30.82 5.15 -7.55
C ILE A 385 29.52 5.01 -6.77
N VAL A 386 28.43 5.56 -7.29
CA VAL A 386 27.08 5.46 -6.71
C VAL A 386 26.19 4.61 -7.59
N PHE A 387 25.82 3.43 -7.11
CA PHE A 387 24.85 2.54 -7.73
C PHE A 387 23.44 2.94 -7.32
N ASP A 388 22.63 3.43 -8.26
CA ASP A 388 21.22 3.73 -8.04
C ASP A 388 20.37 2.44 -8.03
N LEU A 389 19.68 2.18 -6.90
CA LEU A 389 18.77 1.05 -6.73
C LEU A 389 17.30 1.43 -6.93
N SER A 390 16.98 2.70 -7.20
CA SER A 390 15.60 3.17 -7.43
C SER A 390 14.96 2.54 -8.68
N THR A 391 15.79 2.22 -9.68
CA THR A 391 15.42 1.44 -10.86
C THR A 391 15.95 0.01 -10.73
N GLY A 392 15.23 -0.97 -11.27
CA GLY A 392 15.67 -2.37 -11.19
C GLY A 392 15.54 -3.01 -9.79
N ILE A 393 14.63 -2.49 -8.97
CA ILE A 393 14.07 -3.15 -7.81
C ILE A 393 12.54 -3.26 -8.00
N ARG A 394 11.95 -4.42 -7.68
CA ARG A 394 10.49 -4.57 -7.58
C ARG A 394 10.11 -5.50 -6.44
N ASP A 395 9.03 -5.18 -5.73
CA ASP A 395 8.45 -5.97 -4.63
C ASP A 395 9.45 -6.34 -3.51
N VAL A 396 10.50 -5.52 -3.32
CA VAL A 396 11.51 -5.65 -2.26
C VAL A 396 11.36 -4.53 -1.23
N ARG A 397 11.48 -4.86 0.06
CA ARG A 397 11.45 -3.89 1.14
C ARG A 397 12.78 -3.16 1.26
N SER A 398 12.77 -1.83 1.16
CA SER A 398 14.00 -1.01 1.23
C SER A 398 14.71 -1.12 2.58
N ASP A 399 13.97 -1.28 3.68
CA ASP A 399 14.51 -1.43 5.04
C ASP A 399 15.34 -2.72 5.24
N SER A 400 15.23 -3.68 4.33
CA SER A 400 15.86 -5.00 4.38
C SER A 400 17.15 -5.16 3.56
N LEU A 401 17.54 -4.15 2.77
CA LEU A 401 18.75 -4.17 1.93
C LEU A 401 20.03 -4.25 2.78
N ARG A 402 20.83 -5.30 2.61
CA ARG A 402 22.09 -5.54 3.34
C ARG A 402 23.18 -6.09 2.41
N PHE A 403 24.44 -5.94 2.78
CA PHE A 403 25.51 -6.75 2.17
C PHE A 403 25.39 -8.21 2.63
N ASP A 404 25.61 -9.16 1.72
CA ASP A 404 25.63 -10.57 2.09
C ASP A 404 27.01 -10.94 2.67
N ALA A 405 27.04 -11.26 3.96
CA ALA A 405 28.25 -11.68 4.65
C ALA A 405 28.71 -13.11 4.28
N ALA A 406 27.84 -13.93 3.68
CA ALA A 406 28.20 -15.27 3.20
C ALA A 406 28.87 -15.25 1.81
N GLU A 407 28.59 -14.21 1.02
CA GLU A 407 29.17 -13.97 -0.32
C GLU A 407 30.14 -12.76 -0.36
N ALA A 408 30.61 -12.30 0.81
CA ALA A 408 31.57 -11.21 0.91
C ALA A 408 32.97 -11.60 0.38
N PRO A 409 33.72 -10.68 -0.26
CA PRO A 409 35.10 -10.94 -0.70
C PRO A 409 36.05 -11.36 0.42
N GLU A 410 37.15 -12.04 0.08
CA GLU A 410 38.10 -12.56 1.07
C GLU A 410 38.71 -11.42 1.91
N GLY A 411 38.66 -11.56 3.24
CA GLY A 411 39.15 -10.56 4.18
C GLY A 411 38.26 -9.33 4.36
N ALA A 412 37.10 -9.26 3.71
CA ALA A 412 36.19 -8.13 3.84
C ALA A 412 35.40 -8.14 5.15
N GLU A 413 35.16 -6.96 5.71
CA GLU A 413 34.45 -6.77 6.98
C GLU A 413 33.07 -6.13 6.75
N VAL A 414 32.01 -6.86 7.08
CA VAL A 414 30.61 -6.36 7.08
C VAL A 414 30.27 -5.77 8.45
N SER A 415 29.63 -4.60 8.48
CA SER A 415 29.16 -3.97 9.71
C SER A 415 28.04 -4.77 10.41
N ALA A 416 27.89 -4.61 11.72
CA ALA A 416 26.90 -5.37 12.50
C ALA A 416 25.43 -5.13 12.08
N ASP A 417 25.13 -3.98 11.47
CA ASP A 417 23.83 -3.66 10.88
C ASP A 417 23.72 -4.07 9.40
N GLY A 418 24.81 -4.53 8.77
CA GLY A 418 24.92 -5.01 7.40
C GLY A 418 24.83 -3.92 6.31
N THR A 419 24.97 -2.65 6.66
CA THR A 419 24.86 -1.52 5.70
C THR A 419 26.22 -1.00 5.19
N THR A 420 27.34 -1.41 5.79
CA THR A 420 28.69 -1.04 5.37
C THR A 420 29.54 -2.30 5.18
N LEU A 421 30.38 -2.31 4.14
CA LEU A 421 31.30 -3.39 3.80
C LEU A 421 32.65 -2.80 3.41
N THR A 422 33.69 -3.11 4.17
CA THR A 422 35.07 -2.69 3.85
C THR A 422 35.81 -3.84 3.19
N VAL A 423 36.29 -3.65 1.96
CA VAL A 423 37.06 -4.64 1.21
C VAL A 423 38.54 -4.21 1.22
N PRO A 424 39.47 -5.03 1.75
CA PRO A 424 40.88 -4.71 1.83
C PRO A 424 41.47 -4.29 0.48
N ASP A 425 42.32 -3.26 0.51
CA ASP A 425 43.03 -2.70 -0.65
C ASP A 425 42.14 -2.16 -1.80
N GLN A 426 40.81 -2.15 -1.64
CA GLN A 426 39.85 -1.72 -2.66
C GLN A 426 39.00 -0.53 -2.24
N GLY A 427 38.45 -0.54 -1.02
CA GLY A 427 37.65 0.59 -0.50
C GLY A 427 36.53 0.19 0.46
N THR A 428 35.63 1.14 0.71
CA THR A 428 34.45 0.94 1.58
C THR A 428 33.17 1.16 0.79
N TRP A 429 32.29 0.16 0.84
CA TRP A 429 30.93 0.20 0.29
C TRP A 429 29.93 0.56 1.39
N ARG A 430 28.92 1.36 1.08
CA ARG A 430 27.84 1.75 1.99
C ARG A 430 26.49 1.75 1.28
N ILE A 431 25.49 1.12 1.89
CA ILE A 431 24.08 1.19 1.50
C ILE A 431 23.42 2.37 2.22
N ASP A 432 22.74 3.23 1.46
CA ASP A 432 21.80 4.21 1.98
C ASP A 432 20.36 3.73 1.67
N LEU A 433 19.61 3.46 2.74
CA LEU A 433 18.25 2.90 2.66
C LEU A 433 17.19 3.97 2.32
N GLU A 434 17.48 5.25 2.56
CA GLU A 434 16.57 6.37 2.28
C GLU A 434 16.69 6.81 0.82
N SER A 435 17.92 7.04 0.34
CA SER A 435 18.15 7.36 -1.08
C SER A 435 18.10 6.12 -2.00
N ARG A 436 18.11 4.91 -1.43
CA ARG A 436 18.21 3.62 -2.15
C ARG A 436 19.43 3.58 -3.07
N THR A 437 20.59 3.93 -2.52
CA THR A 437 21.86 3.88 -3.26
C THR A 437 22.87 2.98 -2.57
N VAL A 438 23.86 2.50 -3.32
CA VAL A 438 25.08 1.91 -2.76
C VAL A 438 26.27 2.69 -3.27
N THR A 439 27.04 3.28 -2.36
CA THR A 439 28.24 4.06 -2.69
C THR A 439 29.49 3.26 -2.38
N LEU A 440 30.42 3.16 -3.34
CA LEU A 440 31.79 2.75 -3.11
C LEU A 440 32.67 3.99 -3.05
N THR A 441 33.29 4.22 -1.89
CA THR A 441 34.44 5.11 -1.73
C THR A 441 35.71 4.27 -1.92
N PRO A 442 36.45 4.41 -3.04
CA PRO A 442 37.64 3.60 -3.29
C PRO A 442 38.79 3.97 -2.34
N GLN A 443 39.68 3.01 -2.08
CA GLN A 443 40.96 3.29 -1.43
C GLN A 443 41.85 4.15 -2.34
N GLU A 444 42.68 5.03 -1.76
CA GLU A 444 43.59 5.88 -2.53
C GLU A 444 44.55 5.02 -3.36
N GLY A 445 44.63 5.30 -4.67
CA GLY A 445 45.44 4.54 -5.62
C GLY A 445 44.81 3.22 -6.11
N PHE A 446 43.57 2.90 -5.76
CA PHE A 446 42.89 1.72 -6.31
C PHE A 446 42.56 1.88 -7.80
N GLU A 447 42.96 0.89 -8.59
CA GLU A 447 42.74 0.79 -10.04
C GLU A 447 42.33 -0.64 -10.43
N GLY A 448 41.65 -0.79 -11.56
CA GLY A 448 41.18 -2.09 -12.06
C GLY A 448 39.75 -2.42 -11.62
N THR A 449 39.40 -3.70 -11.63
CA THR A 449 38.05 -4.18 -11.26
C THR A 449 38.05 -4.56 -9.78
N ALA A 450 37.11 -4.00 -9.01
CA ALA A 450 36.85 -4.43 -7.64
C ALA A 450 36.21 -5.82 -7.62
N ASP A 451 36.45 -6.58 -6.55
CA ASP A 451 35.75 -7.84 -6.34
C ASP A 451 34.23 -7.59 -6.26
N PRO A 452 33.40 -8.39 -6.95
CA PRO A 452 31.96 -8.23 -6.88
C PRO A 452 31.44 -8.38 -5.46
N VAL A 453 30.63 -7.43 -4.99
CA VAL A 453 29.98 -7.51 -3.68
C VAL A 453 28.52 -7.91 -3.83
N ALA A 454 28.07 -8.86 -3.02
CA ALA A 454 26.68 -9.29 -2.99
C ALA A 454 25.85 -8.41 -2.04
N ILE A 455 24.64 -8.06 -2.49
CA ILE A 455 23.58 -7.46 -1.66
C ILE A 455 22.38 -8.41 -1.59
N THR A 456 21.74 -8.49 -0.43
CA THR A 456 20.51 -9.23 -0.18
C THR A 456 19.39 -8.33 0.32
N ALA A 457 18.15 -8.75 0.12
CA ALA A 457 16.95 -8.09 0.63
C ALA A 457 15.79 -9.09 0.82
N ARG A 458 14.65 -8.60 1.30
CA ARG A 458 13.41 -9.35 1.56
C ARG A 458 12.25 -8.82 0.72
N GLY A 459 11.35 -9.71 0.31
CA GLY A 459 10.12 -9.33 -0.37
C GLY A 459 9.16 -8.48 0.48
N VAL A 460 8.32 -7.67 -0.17
CA VAL A 460 7.30 -6.82 0.49
C VAL A 460 6.21 -7.65 1.15
N TYR A 461 5.75 -8.70 0.47
CA TYR A 461 4.58 -9.49 0.88
C TYR A 461 4.93 -10.76 1.68
N ALA A 462 6.20 -11.16 1.69
CA ALA A 462 6.75 -12.22 2.55
C ALA A 462 8.29 -12.11 2.57
N ASP A 463 8.93 -12.64 3.64
CA ASP A 463 10.38 -12.55 3.90
C ASP A 463 11.26 -13.44 2.99
N ASN A 464 10.84 -13.67 1.75
CA ASN A 464 11.62 -14.37 0.74
C ASN A 464 12.93 -13.61 0.46
N PRO A 465 14.11 -14.25 0.54
CA PRO A 465 15.37 -13.61 0.22
C PRO A 465 15.50 -13.40 -1.29
N VAL A 466 16.08 -12.27 -1.68
CA VAL A 466 16.56 -12.01 -3.04
C VAL A 466 17.96 -11.43 -2.96
N SER A 467 18.83 -11.76 -3.92
CA SER A 467 20.21 -11.28 -3.98
C SER A 467 20.56 -10.66 -5.34
N ALA A 468 21.61 -9.85 -5.36
CA ALA A 468 22.24 -9.30 -6.56
C ALA A 468 23.71 -8.97 -6.32
N SER A 469 24.49 -8.86 -7.39
CA SER A 469 25.91 -8.48 -7.35
C SER A 469 26.14 -7.05 -7.87
N LEU A 470 27.06 -6.33 -7.22
CA LEU A 470 27.54 -5.02 -7.65
C LEU A 470 29.02 -5.13 -8.04
N THR A 471 29.40 -4.51 -9.15
CA THR A 471 30.79 -4.56 -9.67
C THR A 471 31.27 -3.16 -10.08
N ALA A 472 32.40 -2.73 -9.51
CA ALA A 472 33.01 -1.43 -9.77
C ALA A 472 34.29 -1.58 -10.59
N ILE A 473 34.53 -0.66 -11.53
CA ILE A 473 35.72 -0.66 -12.39
C ILE A 473 36.37 0.73 -12.42
N TYR A 474 37.62 0.82 -12.02
CA TYR A 474 38.44 2.02 -12.10
C TYR A 474 39.39 1.93 -13.28
N SER A 475 39.10 2.72 -14.32
CA SER A 475 39.91 2.76 -15.54
C SER A 475 41.06 3.76 -15.38
N PRO A 476 42.32 3.40 -15.68
CA PRO A 476 43.44 4.33 -15.56
C PRO A 476 43.26 5.53 -16.49
N ILE A 477 43.73 6.69 -16.05
CA ILE A 477 43.79 7.91 -16.86
C ILE A 477 45.03 7.81 -17.75
N VAL A 478 44.87 7.93 -19.07
CA VAL A 478 45.98 7.74 -20.03
C VAL A 478 46.19 9.00 -20.85
N ALA A 479 47.43 9.44 -20.99
CA ALA A 479 47.79 10.57 -21.85
C ALA A 479 47.57 10.26 -23.34
N THR A 480 47.15 11.28 -24.09
CA THR A 480 47.00 11.23 -25.55
C THR A 480 48.19 11.90 -26.21
N LEU A 481 49.09 11.09 -26.76
CA LEU A 481 50.28 11.57 -27.46
C LEU A 481 50.03 11.66 -28.97
N ARG A 482 50.83 12.44 -29.68
CA ARG A 482 50.74 12.61 -31.14
C ARG A 482 52.07 12.31 -31.83
N ASP A 483 51.97 11.80 -33.06
CA ASP A 483 53.14 11.56 -33.90
C ASP A 483 53.73 12.88 -34.42
N ASP A 484 55.07 12.95 -34.44
CA ASP A 484 55.84 14.11 -34.85
C ASP A 484 56.53 13.92 -36.21
N GLU A 485 56.55 14.99 -36.99
CA GLU A 485 57.37 15.12 -38.19
C GLU A 485 58.17 16.42 -38.17
N ALA A 486 59.46 16.34 -38.45
CA ALA A 486 60.33 17.50 -38.64
C ALA A 486 61.09 17.43 -39.96
N ARG A 487 61.68 18.56 -40.39
CA ARG A 487 62.54 18.60 -41.59
C ARG A 487 63.81 19.40 -41.33
N THR A 488 64.90 19.02 -41.97
CA THR A 488 66.19 19.70 -41.86
C THR A 488 67.01 19.62 -43.15
N ALA A 489 68.01 20.48 -43.28
CA ALA A 489 68.99 20.40 -44.36
C ALA A 489 70.04 19.29 -44.06
N PRO A 490 70.68 18.70 -45.08
CA PRO A 490 71.76 17.74 -44.88
C PRO A 490 72.85 18.25 -43.93
N GLY A 491 73.28 17.38 -43.01
CA GLY A 491 74.29 17.70 -41.99
C GLY A 491 73.88 18.77 -40.95
N SER A 492 72.63 19.27 -40.98
CA SER A 492 72.13 20.25 -40.02
C SER A 492 71.27 19.57 -38.95
N PRO A 493 71.64 19.64 -37.66
CA PRO A 493 70.81 19.10 -36.59
C PRO A 493 69.46 19.81 -36.48
N VAL A 494 68.41 19.08 -36.09
CA VAL A 494 67.08 19.63 -35.78
C VAL A 494 66.61 19.11 -34.43
N SER A 495 66.04 20.00 -33.62
CA SER A 495 65.48 19.69 -32.30
C SER A 495 63.95 19.81 -32.35
N VAL A 496 63.26 18.80 -31.84
CA VAL A 496 61.81 18.66 -31.87
C VAL A 496 61.31 18.57 -30.43
N ASP A 497 60.40 19.47 -30.07
CA ASP A 497 59.67 19.39 -28.79
C ASP A 497 58.51 18.39 -28.95
N VAL A 498 58.83 17.11 -28.83
CA VAL A 498 57.87 16.00 -29.03
C VAL A 498 56.68 16.03 -28.06
N LEU A 499 56.82 16.71 -26.91
CA LEU A 499 55.72 16.87 -25.95
C LEU A 499 54.86 18.10 -26.23
N GLY A 500 55.24 18.95 -27.20
CA GLY A 500 54.59 20.23 -27.48
C GLY A 500 53.21 20.13 -28.14
N ASN A 501 52.88 18.97 -28.72
CA ASN A 501 51.57 18.66 -29.32
C ASN A 501 50.78 17.59 -28.53
N ASP A 502 51.37 17.03 -27.47
CA ASP A 502 50.78 16.01 -26.62
C ASP A 502 49.71 16.57 -25.67
N THR A 503 48.93 15.69 -25.06
CA THR A 503 47.92 16.06 -24.06
C THR A 503 47.94 15.05 -22.92
N ALA A 504 48.34 15.52 -21.73
CA ALA A 504 48.25 14.75 -20.49
C ALA A 504 46.81 14.27 -20.23
N GLY A 505 46.65 13.08 -19.66
CA GLY A 505 45.33 12.49 -19.42
C GLY A 505 44.48 13.29 -18.43
N SER A 506 45.13 13.99 -17.51
CA SER A 506 44.54 15.00 -16.62
C SER A 506 45.55 16.12 -16.35
N GLY A 507 45.06 17.32 -16.04
CA GLY A 507 45.90 18.42 -15.53
C GLY A 507 46.54 18.13 -14.16
N SER A 508 46.03 17.13 -13.43
CA SER A 508 46.62 16.61 -12.18
C SER A 508 47.67 15.51 -12.41
N GLN A 509 47.84 15.04 -13.65
CA GLN A 509 48.79 13.99 -14.05
C GLN A 509 49.58 14.46 -15.29
N PRO A 510 50.41 15.52 -15.17
CA PRO A 510 51.23 16.00 -16.27
C PRO A 510 52.22 14.93 -16.75
N LEU A 511 52.54 14.95 -18.04
CA LEU A 511 53.68 14.22 -18.60
C LEU A 511 54.98 14.75 -17.98
N GLU A 512 55.91 13.86 -17.62
CA GLU A 512 57.21 14.24 -17.05
C GLU A 512 58.31 14.28 -18.12
N PRO A 513 58.79 15.46 -18.57
CA PRO A 513 59.74 15.54 -19.69
C PRO A 513 61.10 14.89 -19.40
N ALA A 514 61.47 14.80 -18.12
CA ALA A 514 62.68 14.11 -17.68
C ALA A 514 62.64 12.59 -17.97
N THR A 515 61.45 12.01 -18.15
CA THR A 515 61.26 10.56 -18.41
C THR A 515 61.34 10.18 -19.89
N VAL A 516 61.39 11.14 -20.82
CA VAL A 516 61.35 10.85 -22.28
C VAL A 516 62.49 9.94 -22.71
N GLU A 517 62.20 8.76 -23.24
CA GLU A 517 63.19 7.82 -23.79
C GLU A 517 62.82 7.43 -25.22
N ILE A 518 63.83 7.19 -26.06
CA ILE A 518 63.68 6.83 -27.47
C ILE A 518 64.11 5.39 -27.74
N SER A 519 63.52 4.80 -28.77
CA SER A 519 63.76 3.41 -29.21
C SER A 519 63.49 3.23 -30.71
N ALA A 520 64.25 2.35 -31.35
CA ALA A 520 64.03 1.83 -32.70
C ALA A 520 64.68 0.45 -32.82
N LEU A 521 64.23 -0.37 -33.78
CA LEU A 521 64.79 -1.72 -34.00
C LEU A 521 66.08 -1.68 -34.83
N GLU A 522 66.26 -0.60 -35.58
CA GLU A 522 67.34 -0.34 -36.54
C GLU A 522 68.61 0.23 -35.87
N ALA A 523 68.54 0.54 -34.58
CA ALA A 523 69.63 1.14 -33.84
C ALA A 523 70.81 0.18 -33.63
N THR A 524 72.04 0.71 -33.66
CA THR A 524 73.26 -0.09 -33.43
C THR A 524 73.85 0.04 -32.03
N ASN A 525 73.50 1.09 -31.29
CA ASN A 525 73.94 1.29 -29.91
C ASN A 525 73.04 0.59 -28.87
N LEU A 526 72.42 -0.55 -29.23
CA LEU A 526 71.49 -1.29 -28.35
C LEU A 526 72.09 -1.68 -26.99
N ALA A 527 73.42 -1.81 -26.90
CA ALA A 527 74.13 -2.08 -25.64
C ALA A 527 74.14 -0.88 -24.67
N ASP A 528 73.89 0.34 -25.16
CA ASP A 528 73.74 1.56 -24.35
C ASP A 528 72.28 1.72 -23.85
N LEU A 529 71.35 0.91 -24.34
CA LEU A 529 69.91 0.99 -24.06
C LEU A 529 69.53 0.03 -22.93
N ARG A 530 68.62 0.48 -22.06
CA ARG A 530 67.98 -0.37 -21.05
C ARG A 530 66.61 -0.80 -21.57
N ASP A 531 66.35 -2.11 -21.60
CA ASP A 531 65.09 -2.68 -22.08
C ASP A 531 64.67 -2.14 -23.48
N GLY A 532 65.67 -1.89 -24.35
CA GLY A 532 65.49 -1.36 -25.70
C GLY A 532 65.23 0.16 -25.81
N ARG A 533 65.33 0.90 -24.71
CA ARG A 533 65.08 2.35 -24.62
C ARG A 533 66.26 3.12 -24.01
N GLY A 534 66.35 4.42 -24.28
CA GLY A 534 67.37 5.29 -23.67
C GLY A 534 67.32 6.73 -24.18
N LYS A 535 68.34 7.52 -23.83
CA LYS A 535 68.44 8.96 -24.19
C LYS A 535 69.24 9.24 -25.47
N ARG A 536 69.80 8.20 -26.11
CA ARG A 536 70.69 8.31 -27.28
C ARG A 536 70.48 7.11 -28.19
N LEU A 537 70.31 7.32 -29.49
CA LEU A 537 69.96 6.29 -30.45
C LEU A 537 70.68 6.55 -31.79
N VAL A 538 71.44 5.57 -32.28
CA VAL A 538 72.25 5.71 -33.51
C VAL A 538 71.72 4.76 -34.58
N ILE A 539 71.17 5.33 -35.66
CA ILE A 539 70.61 4.60 -36.81
C ILE A 539 71.64 4.64 -37.96
N PRO A 540 72.22 3.49 -38.37
CA PRO A 540 73.32 3.46 -39.34
C PRO A 540 72.95 4.00 -40.71
N GLY A 541 73.75 4.91 -41.24
CA GLY A 541 73.52 5.53 -42.55
C GLY A 541 72.41 6.59 -42.55
N GLU A 542 71.80 6.89 -41.39
CA GLU A 542 70.81 7.95 -41.23
C GLU A 542 71.31 9.06 -40.29
N GLY A 543 71.72 8.72 -39.06
CA GLY A 543 72.16 9.70 -38.07
C GLY A 543 71.94 9.29 -36.60
N GLU A 544 72.06 10.27 -35.71
CA GLU A 544 71.95 10.12 -34.26
C GLU A 544 70.82 10.97 -33.68
N PHE A 545 69.97 10.34 -32.87
CA PHE A 545 68.95 11.00 -32.04
C PHE A 545 69.40 11.09 -30.59
N THR A 546 69.17 12.24 -29.95
CA THR A 546 69.49 12.50 -28.53
C THR A 546 68.34 13.19 -27.82
N VAL A 547 68.08 12.84 -26.56
CA VAL A 547 67.01 13.45 -25.74
C VAL A 547 67.61 14.40 -24.70
N SER A 548 67.12 15.64 -24.65
CA SER A 548 67.53 16.64 -23.65
C SER A 548 66.70 16.56 -22.36
N GLY A 549 67.17 17.21 -21.29
CA GLY A 549 66.51 17.16 -19.97
C GLY A 549 65.11 17.77 -19.90
N ASN A 550 64.69 18.52 -20.93
CA ASN A 550 63.35 19.06 -21.11
C ASN A 550 62.46 18.20 -22.05
N GLY A 551 62.88 16.97 -22.39
CA GLY A 551 62.10 16.04 -23.21
C GLY A 551 62.25 16.19 -24.72
N ALA A 552 62.81 17.30 -25.22
CA ALA A 552 63.01 17.50 -26.66
C ALA A 552 64.00 16.49 -27.26
N VAL A 553 63.73 16.05 -28.50
CA VAL A 553 64.54 15.08 -29.24
C VAL A 553 65.28 15.78 -30.37
N THR A 554 66.60 15.66 -30.38
CA THR A 554 67.48 16.27 -31.40
C THR A 554 68.05 15.21 -32.32
N PHE A 555 67.76 15.30 -33.61
CA PHE A 555 68.34 14.47 -34.66
C PHE A 555 69.52 15.19 -35.34
N THR A 556 70.64 14.49 -35.48
CA THR A 556 71.81 14.92 -36.25
C THR A 556 72.02 13.95 -37.42
N PRO A 557 71.80 14.38 -38.67
CA PRO A 557 72.01 13.53 -39.84
C PRO A 557 73.47 13.07 -39.98
N GLU A 558 73.69 11.82 -40.41
CA GLU A 558 75.00 11.34 -40.84
C GLU A 558 75.44 12.03 -42.14
N GLU A 559 76.75 12.22 -42.35
CA GLU A 559 77.26 12.90 -43.54
C GLU A 559 76.87 12.16 -44.83
N GLY A 560 76.12 12.84 -45.69
CA GLY A 560 75.61 12.26 -46.94
C GLY A 560 74.22 11.62 -46.86
N PHE A 561 73.59 11.55 -45.68
CA PHE A 561 72.20 11.14 -45.57
C PHE A 561 71.24 12.20 -46.15
N SER A 562 70.18 11.75 -46.81
CA SER A 562 69.09 12.58 -47.35
C SER A 562 67.82 11.74 -47.52
N GLY A 563 66.66 12.38 -47.39
CA GLY A 563 65.35 11.74 -47.33
C GLY A 563 64.87 11.48 -45.90
N ARG A 564 63.77 10.71 -45.78
CA ARG A 564 63.09 10.45 -44.52
C ARG A 564 63.80 9.37 -43.70
N THR A 565 64.02 9.63 -42.42
CA THR A 565 64.54 8.65 -41.45
C THR A 565 63.59 7.47 -41.28
N SER A 566 64.13 6.36 -40.77
CA SER A 566 63.34 5.37 -40.05
C SER A 566 62.55 6.04 -38.92
N THR A 567 61.31 5.59 -38.71
CA THR A 567 60.44 6.12 -37.66
C THR A 567 60.87 5.57 -36.30
N ILE A 568 61.25 6.45 -35.38
CA ILE A 568 61.58 6.06 -34.00
C ILE A 568 60.34 6.19 -33.11
N THR A 569 60.31 5.44 -32.00
CA THR A 569 59.26 5.59 -30.96
C THR A 569 59.86 6.30 -29.75
N TYR A 570 59.22 7.40 -29.33
CA TYR A 570 59.48 8.01 -28.02
C TYR A 570 58.46 7.52 -26.99
N HIS A 571 58.90 7.40 -25.74
CA HIS A 571 58.12 6.96 -24.59
C HIS A 571 58.24 8.04 -23.52
N VAL A 572 57.14 8.38 -22.87
CA VAL A 572 57.10 9.32 -21.74
C VAL A 572 56.17 8.75 -20.68
N VAL A 573 56.46 9.07 -19.43
CA VAL A 573 55.69 8.64 -18.27
C VAL A 573 55.06 9.88 -17.64
N ASP A 574 53.80 9.78 -17.19
CA ASP A 574 53.18 10.84 -16.40
C ASP A 574 53.62 10.82 -14.92
N SER A 575 53.24 11.85 -14.16
CA SER A 575 53.59 11.98 -12.74
C SER A 575 52.98 10.89 -11.82
N THR A 576 52.16 9.99 -12.37
CA THR A 576 51.60 8.82 -11.68
C THR A 576 52.22 7.50 -12.12
N GLY A 577 53.16 7.51 -13.06
CA GLY A 577 53.88 6.32 -13.52
C GLY A 577 53.25 5.63 -14.73
N ILE A 578 52.21 6.20 -15.35
CA ILE A 578 51.53 5.60 -16.50
C ILE A 578 52.32 5.91 -17.77
N PRO A 579 52.79 4.89 -18.52
CA PRO A 579 53.60 5.10 -19.72
C PRO A 579 52.72 5.32 -20.95
N ALA A 580 53.09 6.31 -21.76
CA ALA A 580 52.55 6.55 -23.08
C ALA A 580 53.68 6.61 -24.12
N ARG A 581 53.34 6.42 -25.41
CA ARG A 581 54.28 6.49 -26.53
C ARG A 581 53.64 7.03 -27.80
N ALA A 582 54.43 7.70 -28.62
CA ALA A 582 54.13 8.02 -30.01
C ALA A 582 55.42 8.02 -30.84
N SER A 583 55.36 8.38 -32.13
CA SER A 583 56.47 8.24 -33.06
C SER A 583 57.03 9.57 -33.56
N LEU A 584 58.30 9.56 -33.97
CA LEU A 584 58.99 10.70 -34.57
C LEU A 584 59.69 10.25 -35.87
N ALA A 585 59.53 11.04 -36.93
CA ALA A 585 60.31 10.92 -38.17
C ALA A 585 60.87 12.28 -38.61
N VAL A 586 62.05 12.28 -39.22
CA VAL A 586 62.69 13.49 -39.75
C VAL A 586 62.94 13.35 -41.25
N ASP A 587 62.65 14.38 -42.03
CA ASP A 587 62.94 14.43 -43.47
C ASP A 587 64.15 15.35 -43.74
N VAL A 588 65.24 14.77 -44.26
CA VAL A 588 66.47 15.49 -44.58
C VAL A 588 66.43 15.92 -46.04
N ASP A 589 65.86 17.11 -46.27
CA ASP A 589 65.59 17.64 -47.61
C ASP A 589 66.80 18.45 -48.14
N PRO A 590 67.51 17.98 -49.19
CA PRO A 590 68.64 18.69 -49.79
C PRO A 590 68.24 20.01 -50.50
N GLY A 591 66.94 20.29 -50.67
CA GLY A 591 66.41 21.58 -51.09
C GLY A 591 66.44 22.66 -50.00
N LEU A 592 66.62 22.29 -48.73
CA LEU A 592 66.78 23.23 -47.62
C LEU A 592 68.24 23.71 -47.54
N ALA A 593 68.44 25.02 -47.40
CA ALA A 593 69.77 25.59 -47.19
C ALA A 593 70.21 25.38 -45.74
N ALA A 594 71.41 24.87 -45.51
CA ALA A 594 72.01 24.75 -44.19
C ALA A 594 72.14 26.13 -43.54
N ALA A 595 71.41 26.35 -42.44
CA ALA A 595 71.36 27.64 -41.76
C ALA A 595 72.65 27.87 -40.94
N GLY A 596 73.55 28.70 -41.46
CA GLY A 596 74.67 29.23 -40.68
C GLY A 596 74.18 30.18 -39.58
N GLU A 597 74.89 30.19 -38.45
CA GLU A 597 74.53 30.99 -37.25
C GLU A 597 74.29 32.47 -37.56
N SER A 598 73.15 33.01 -37.15
CA SER A 598 73.02 34.35 -36.55
C SER A 598 71.59 34.66 -36.09
N GLY A 599 71.45 35.03 -34.81
CA GLY A 599 70.44 36.02 -34.41
C GLY A 599 70.89 37.43 -34.85
N PRO A 600 69.99 38.45 -34.89
CA PRO A 600 68.99 38.68 -33.85
C PRO A 600 67.54 38.77 -34.34
N GLU A 601 66.64 39.00 -33.37
CA GLU A 601 65.18 39.12 -33.52
C GLU A 601 64.71 40.03 -34.67
N VAL A 602 63.63 39.63 -35.34
CA VAL A 602 62.72 40.53 -36.06
C VAL A 602 61.41 40.61 -35.29
N SER A 603 61.28 41.64 -34.45
CA SER A 603 60.03 41.94 -33.76
C SER A 603 58.99 42.51 -34.74
N GLY A 604 57.81 41.90 -34.82
CA GLY A 604 56.74 42.35 -35.71
C GLY A 604 55.49 41.47 -35.69
N ILE A 605 54.31 42.11 -35.70
CA ILE A 605 52.98 41.51 -35.47
C ILE A 605 52.62 40.42 -36.51
N ASN A 606 53.33 40.35 -37.64
CA ASN A 606 53.10 39.35 -38.69
C ASN A 606 53.44 37.89 -38.29
N SER A 607 54.21 37.67 -37.22
CA SER A 607 54.50 36.31 -36.72
C SER A 607 53.26 35.63 -36.10
N VAL A 608 52.40 36.41 -35.43
CA VAL A 608 51.17 35.91 -34.79
C VAL A 608 50.18 35.34 -35.82
N LEU A 609 50.18 35.89 -37.04
CA LEU A 609 49.29 35.42 -38.11
C LEU A 609 49.82 34.19 -38.86
N ALA A 610 51.13 33.94 -38.82
CA ALA A 610 51.74 32.75 -39.42
C ALA A 610 51.55 31.49 -38.56
N GLY A 611 51.59 31.62 -37.23
CA GLY A 611 51.36 30.51 -36.29
C GLY A 611 49.90 30.02 -36.21
N LEU A 612 48.96 30.73 -36.84
CA LEU A 612 47.52 30.39 -36.84
C LEU A 612 47.05 29.70 -38.13
N MET A 613 47.93 29.48 -39.12
CA MET A 613 47.59 28.75 -40.33
C MET A 613 48.29 27.39 -40.37
N PRO A 614 47.56 26.27 -40.46
CA PRO A 614 48.16 24.95 -40.43
C PRO A 614 48.89 24.63 -41.74
N SER A 615 50.02 23.94 -41.63
CA SER A 615 51.03 23.77 -42.69
C SER A 615 50.70 22.70 -43.76
N SER A 616 49.50 22.10 -43.74
CA SER A 616 49.08 21.09 -44.73
C SER A 616 47.79 21.50 -45.47
N PRO A 617 47.64 21.18 -46.78
CA PRO A 617 46.43 21.50 -47.53
C PRO A 617 45.15 20.88 -46.96
N SER A 618 45.25 19.68 -46.38
CA SER A 618 44.15 18.97 -45.72
C SER A 618 43.74 19.64 -44.42
N THR A 619 44.70 20.04 -43.58
CA THR A 619 44.42 20.73 -42.31
C THR A 619 43.89 22.16 -42.55
N ALA A 620 44.38 22.85 -43.59
CA ALA A 620 43.85 24.15 -44.01
C ALA A 620 42.37 24.07 -44.44
N LEU A 621 41.95 22.98 -45.09
CA LEU A 621 40.57 22.75 -45.50
C LEU A 621 39.66 22.47 -44.29
N VAL A 622 40.13 21.68 -43.32
CA VAL A 622 39.39 21.46 -42.05
C VAL A 622 39.30 22.73 -41.21
N PHE A 623 40.40 23.47 -41.02
CA PHE A 623 40.42 24.73 -40.29
C PHE A 623 39.52 25.78 -40.96
N GLY A 624 39.60 25.92 -42.28
CA GLY A 624 38.71 26.77 -43.06
C GLY A 624 37.23 26.38 -42.91
N THR A 625 36.92 25.08 -42.85
CA THR A 625 35.56 24.59 -42.62
C THR A 625 35.06 24.91 -41.21
N ILE A 626 35.90 24.75 -40.18
CA ILE A 626 35.56 25.09 -38.79
C ILE A 626 35.33 26.60 -38.63
N VAL A 627 36.21 27.43 -39.19
CA VAL A 627 36.03 28.90 -39.18
C VAL A 627 34.76 29.30 -39.93
N MET A 628 34.46 28.66 -41.07
CA MET A 628 33.24 28.95 -41.84
C MET A 628 31.98 28.51 -41.09
N LEU A 629 31.99 27.37 -40.39
CA LEU A 629 30.91 26.92 -39.51
C LEU A 629 30.71 27.84 -38.30
N LEU A 630 31.78 28.34 -37.68
CA LEU A 630 31.69 29.29 -36.57
C LEU A 630 31.13 30.65 -37.02
N LEU A 631 31.55 31.15 -38.18
CA LEU A 631 30.99 32.36 -38.78
C LEU A 631 29.52 32.18 -39.18
N PHE A 632 29.16 31.00 -39.69
CA PHE A 632 27.78 30.66 -40.05
C PHE A 632 26.88 30.54 -38.81
N GLY A 633 27.35 29.86 -37.75
CA GLY A 633 26.65 29.78 -36.46
C GLY A 633 26.48 31.15 -35.80
N GLY A 634 27.53 31.99 -35.83
CA GLY A 634 27.45 33.37 -35.36
C GLY A 634 26.45 34.22 -36.15
N ALA A 635 26.42 34.07 -37.48
CA ALA A 635 25.44 34.76 -38.34
C ALA A 635 24.00 34.28 -38.08
N ILE A 636 23.79 32.98 -37.83
CA ILE A 636 22.47 32.44 -37.43
C ILE A 636 22.06 33.01 -36.07
N SER A 637 22.93 32.99 -35.06
CA SER A 637 22.63 33.57 -33.74
C SER A 637 22.29 35.06 -33.82
N LEU A 638 23.00 35.83 -34.65
CA LEU A 638 22.69 37.25 -34.89
C LEU A 638 21.33 37.42 -35.59
N TRP A 639 21.00 36.55 -36.56
CA TRP A 639 19.71 36.57 -37.26
C TRP A 639 18.55 36.16 -36.35
N THR A 640 18.70 35.13 -35.50
CA THR A 640 17.67 34.77 -34.51
C THR A 640 17.52 35.85 -33.44
N GLY A 641 18.61 36.46 -32.99
CA GLY A 641 18.57 37.58 -32.04
C GLY A 641 17.83 38.78 -32.61
N THR A 642 18.24 39.26 -33.79
CA THR A 642 17.57 40.38 -34.47
C THR A 642 16.12 40.08 -34.84
N ARG A 643 15.76 38.83 -35.18
CA ARG A 643 14.37 38.45 -35.37
C ARG A 643 13.57 38.48 -34.07
N SER A 644 14.12 37.97 -32.96
CA SER A 644 13.46 38.04 -31.65
C SER A 644 13.27 39.48 -31.15
N GLU A 645 14.17 40.39 -31.52
CA GLU A 645 14.08 41.83 -31.23
C GLU A 645 12.96 42.53 -32.03
N VAL A 646 12.66 42.02 -33.25
CA VAL A 646 11.53 42.49 -34.08
C VAL A 646 10.23 41.89 -33.58
N ASP A 647 10.15 40.57 -33.38
CA ASP A 647 8.97 39.90 -32.84
C ASP A 647 8.58 40.47 -31.46
N ARG A 648 9.55 40.94 -30.66
CA ARG A 648 9.30 41.63 -29.38
C ARG A 648 8.68 43.02 -29.55
N ARG A 649 9.06 43.77 -30.59
CA ARG A 649 8.47 45.10 -30.88
C ARG A 649 7.03 44.98 -31.39
N ASP A 650 6.75 43.98 -32.23
CA ASP A 650 5.40 43.68 -32.72
C ASP A 650 4.42 43.19 -31.62
N TRP A 651 4.88 43.03 -30.37
CA TRP A 651 4.08 42.74 -29.18
C TRP A 651 3.97 43.91 -28.19
N GLU A 652 4.69 45.02 -28.43
CA GLU A 652 4.68 46.23 -27.59
C GLU A 652 3.89 47.41 -28.22
N ASP A 653 3.53 47.31 -29.51
CA ASP A 653 2.54 48.14 -30.24
C ASP A 653 1.14 47.45 -30.31
#